data_AF-A0A1M7IAB5-F1
#
_entry.id   AF-A0A1M7IAB5-F1
#
_cell.length_a   1.000
_cell.length_b   1.000
_cell.length_c   1.000
_cell.angle_alpha   90.00
_cell.angle_beta   90.00
_cell.angle_gamma   90.00
#
_symmetry.space_group_name_H-M   'P 1'
#
loop_
_entity.id
_entity.type
_entity.pdbx_description
1 polymer ?
#
loop_
_entity_poly.entity_id
_entity_poly.type
_entity_poly.pdbx_seq_one_letter_code
_entity_poly.pdbx_strand_id
1 'polypeptide(L)'
;MNNTKKHFLSALTACLVTAASMTVFHIHAVGNTNMSAAEKQTVGLETEKEALTEHIIGPDNGENYNIWKGKDDNGELSLDLNNSDLSFECSWNGTKRAEYLIGKNDRINFDNYKRYSMEYSAEINCEDDYGFGASFVCSNEIDSPQTEVRVLEAYSGEEYSSHEITQTIEVNGVSYNVYNCSLPCYGFELRTIYVLRSDKLAAEKKISGDIDIKGIFKALNMEGYKLHDTHTAIMYIEGLGEKGSIKVNRNNINIIQPPERITVPNSNSLDYVYYDGLRYSFWQDDSISNGKMTFNSDGSAECIYDNTNQYSDCLFKKGIIKEKGLTYDEYDNLSINYKTTIKAKDNYAAGVYGWLKNDFVEFYVVQFRNSDDFLGDAKYVETVTIDGVKYDIYKGYAMPLAFDAPLIERYWSVSQQVYNKNVYEGNGEVDLIKHFQAWEKAGLKRHTLYEVSSFAESFGKGKGEFILGDVDISIKSPQDKNDVILGIQDSKYEKEGYSYYPNDTCILKEDGTFIFSCDHAKPVCSTNRRTKVFPDGQKIYINKNDGLNIIYDADVSTECDYYINGNVYMATEDNYTNINLCIYDYSSQDRSISNAKKVGEFELYGVPYELYISNYINKEHTINGTYNTMTYYSVCKDKVKNHENIRSNIDVAAHAKAFKDAGYETGSVTGISLDVIFNGAGKGEVVFKNCDYEITKGEPQTVTQEDIELFQNFLLGKECDLAGKDFDLNNDFKWDIYDLIEMKKTVYGEL
;
A
#
# COMPACT_ATOMS: atom_id res chain seq x y z
N MET A 1 16.26 -77.37 11.03
CA MET A 1 17.35 -76.39 10.77
C MET A 1 16.71 -75.04 10.54
N ASN A 2 16.94 -74.06 11.41
CA ASN A 2 16.07 -72.89 11.59
C ASN A 2 16.44 -71.70 10.68
N ASN A 3 15.43 -70.98 10.19
CA ASN A 3 15.50 -69.89 9.19
C ASN A 3 16.34 -68.65 9.59
N THR A 4 16.81 -68.56 10.83
CA THR A 4 17.58 -67.44 11.37
C THR A 4 19.00 -67.31 10.77
N LYS A 5 19.61 -68.40 10.26
CA LYS A 5 20.95 -68.35 9.64
C LYS A 5 20.97 -67.88 8.18
N LYS A 6 19.83 -67.85 7.47
CA LYS A 6 19.75 -67.37 6.07
C LYS A 6 19.67 -65.85 5.96
N HIS A 7 19.04 -65.15 6.92
CA HIS A 7 18.93 -63.68 6.89
C HIS A 7 20.22 -62.96 7.31
N PHE A 8 21.04 -63.58 8.16
CA PHE A 8 22.35 -63.03 8.54
C PHE A 8 23.36 -63.05 7.37
N LEU A 9 23.33 -64.09 6.52
CA LEU A 9 24.19 -64.15 5.32
C LEU A 9 23.74 -63.19 4.19
N SER A 10 22.42 -62.89 4.07
CA SER A 10 21.93 -61.93 3.07
C SER A 10 22.24 -60.48 3.44
N ALA A 11 22.23 -60.13 4.73
CA ALA A 11 22.62 -58.79 5.21
C ALA A 11 24.14 -58.52 5.07
N LEU A 12 24.98 -59.54 5.29
CA LEU A 12 26.43 -59.44 5.11
C LEU A 12 26.84 -59.28 3.62
N THR A 13 26.06 -59.88 2.70
CA THR A 13 26.30 -59.76 1.25
C THR A 13 25.87 -58.38 0.71
N ALA A 14 24.83 -57.76 1.28
CA ALA A 14 24.41 -56.40 0.89
C ALA A 14 25.39 -55.32 1.36
N CYS A 15 26.02 -55.49 2.53
CA CYS A 15 27.03 -54.54 3.03
C CYS A 15 28.37 -54.62 2.26
N LEU A 16 28.70 -55.77 1.66
CA LEU A 16 29.91 -55.96 0.85
C LEU A 16 29.78 -55.43 -0.59
N VAL A 17 28.55 -55.27 -1.11
CA VAL A 17 28.30 -54.75 -2.48
C VAL A 17 28.26 -53.21 -2.52
N THR A 18 27.87 -52.55 -1.43
CA THR A 18 27.85 -51.07 -1.37
C THR A 18 29.23 -50.48 -1.02
N ALA A 19 30.12 -51.24 -0.38
CA ALA A 19 31.47 -50.80 -0.05
C ALA A 19 32.50 -50.97 -1.19
N ALA A 20 32.12 -51.61 -2.31
CA ALA A 20 32.99 -51.82 -3.48
C ALA A 20 32.70 -50.88 -4.68
N SER A 21 31.65 -50.05 -4.62
CA SER A 21 31.30 -49.12 -5.71
C SER A 21 31.93 -47.72 -5.57
N MET A 22 32.62 -47.44 -4.46
CA MET A 22 33.43 -46.23 -4.30
C MET A 22 34.91 -46.57 -4.49
N THR A 23 35.37 -46.62 -5.73
CA THR A 23 36.70 -46.18 -6.24
C THR A 23 36.97 -46.76 -7.64
N VAL A 24 37.61 -45.95 -8.51
CA VAL A 24 38.37 -46.32 -9.74
C VAL A 24 37.66 -46.13 -11.12
N PHE A 25 37.80 -44.88 -11.62
CA PHE A 25 38.04 -44.36 -12.99
C PHE A 25 37.03 -44.38 -14.18
N HIS A 26 37.08 -43.24 -14.90
CA HIS A 26 36.46 -42.85 -16.18
C HIS A 26 36.81 -43.74 -17.38
N ILE A 27 35.89 -43.82 -18.38
CA ILE A 27 36.17 -44.01 -19.82
C ILE A 27 34.99 -43.50 -20.69
N HIS A 28 35.33 -42.84 -21.80
CA HIS A 28 34.47 -42.38 -22.91
C HIS A 28 34.18 -43.49 -23.95
N ALA A 29 32.99 -43.48 -24.59
CA ALA A 29 32.71 -43.81 -26.01
C ALA A 29 31.18 -43.73 -26.27
N VAL A 30 30.63 -42.72 -26.97
CA VAL A 30 30.35 -42.58 -28.42
C VAL A 30 29.49 -43.69 -29.05
N GLY A 31 28.31 -43.32 -29.57
CA GLY A 31 27.52 -44.13 -30.52
C GLY A 31 26.04 -43.74 -30.69
N ASN A 32 25.77 -42.83 -31.65
CA ASN A 32 24.46 -42.43 -32.23
C ASN A 32 23.69 -43.65 -32.85
N THR A 33 22.37 -43.75 -33.01
CA THR A 33 21.40 -42.86 -33.72
C THR A 33 19.92 -43.25 -33.44
N ASN A 34 19.02 -42.25 -33.63
CA ASN A 34 17.59 -42.33 -34.03
C ASN A 34 16.51 -42.77 -33.03
N MET A 35 15.67 -41.82 -32.57
CA MET A 35 14.26 -41.68 -32.99
C MET A 35 13.58 -40.43 -32.41
N SER A 36 12.57 -39.97 -33.14
CA SER A 36 11.95 -38.64 -33.28
C SER A 36 11.37 -37.95 -32.05
N ALA A 37 11.62 -36.64 -31.95
CA ALA A 37 10.85 -35.68 -31.14
C ALA A 37 9.54 -35.33 -31.86
N ALA A 38 8.44 -35.34 -31.11
CA ALA A 38 7.11 -34.97 -31.56
C ALA A 38 7.02 -33.48 -31.93
N GLU A 39 6.28 -33.24 -32.99
CA GLU A 39 6.06 -31.99 -33.71
C GLU A 39 5.44 -30.90 -32.82
N LYS A 40 6.10 -29.74 -32.74
CA LYS A 40 5.43 -28.47 -32.42
C LYS A 40 4.74 -27.99 -33.69
N GLN A 41 3.42 -27.85 -33.61
CA GLN A 41 2.58 -27.34 -34.66
C GLN A 41 2.82 -25.83 -34.80
N THR A 42 3.61 -25.45 -35.81
CA THR A 42 3.77 -24.06 -36.25
C THR A 42 2.62 -23.74 -37.22
N VAL A 43 1.70 -22.87 -36.81
CA VAL A 43 0.83 -22.17 -37.77
C VAL A 43 1.58 -20.91 -38.19
N GLY A 44 1.96 -20.86 -39.46
CA GLY A 44 2.60 -19.72 -40.07
C GLY A 44 1.64 -18.53 -40.19
N LEU A 45 2.10 -17.37 -39.79
CA LEU A 45 1.75 -16.09 -40.37
C LEU A 45 3.05 -15.36 -40.70
N GLU A 46 2.96 -14.61 -41.78
CA GLU A 46 4.01 -14.23 -42.70
C GLU A 46 5.16 -13.40 -42.11
N THR A 47 6.29 -13.54 -42.78
CA THR A 47 7.58 -12.88 -42.57
C THR A 47 7.50 -11.38 -42.78
N GLU A 48 7.82 -10.63 -41.72
CA GLU A 48 8.74 -9.47 -41.68
C GLU A 48 8.90 -9.04 -40.21
N LYS A 49 9.84 -9.67 -39.47
CA LYS A 49 10.33 -9.12 -38.19
C LYS A 49 11.54 -8.26 -38.47
N GLU A 50 11.26 -7.10 -39.04
CA GLU A 50 12.19 -5.98 -39.06
C GLU A 50 12.44 -5.53 -37.61
N ALA A 51 13.71 -5.18 -37.34
CA ALA A 51 14.35 -4.77 -36.10
C ALA A 51 13.52 -4.68 -34.78
N LEU A 52 13.94 -5.44 -33.75
CA LEU A 52 13.45 -5.28 -32.36
C LEU A 52 13.83 -3.92 -31.76
N THR A 53 14.85 -3.26 -32.31
CA THR A 53 15.29 -1.92 -31.94
C THR A 53 15.42 -1.08 -33.20
N GLU A 54 14.67 0.03 -33.25
CA GLU A 54 14.75 1.00 -34.32
C GLU A 54 15.80 2.06 -33.96
N HIS A 55 16.74 2.31 -34.87
CA HIS A 55 17.80 3.31 -34.70
C HIS A 55 17.47 4.52 -35.58
N ILE A 56 17.17 5.65 -34.95
CA ILE A 56 16.71 6.88 -35.61
C ILE A 56 17.78 7.97 -35.43
N ILE A 57 18.10 8.70 -36.50
CA ILE A 57 19.13 9.75 -36.50
C ILE A 57 18.56 11.05 -37.05
N GLY A 58 18.81 12.16 -36.34
CA GLY A 58 18.37 13.50 -36.73
C GLY A 58 16.92 13.79 -36.34
N PRO A 59 16.34 14.94 -36.73
CA PRO A 59 14.92 15.21 -36.51
C PRO A 59 14.05 14.21 -37.28
N ASP A 60 13.08 13.60 -36.61
CA ASP A 60 12.17 12.62 -37.19
C ASP A 60 10.86 12.55 -36.43
N ASN A 61 9.77 12.24 -37.13
CA ASN A 61 8.43 12.17 -36.58
C ASN A 61 7.79 10.83 -36.94
N GLY A 62 7.59 9.98 -35.94
CA GLY A 62 6.87 8.71 -36.05
C GLY A 62 5.50 8.74 -35.36
N GLU A 63 4.80 7.60 -35.36
CA GLU A 63 3.49 7.46 -34.68
C GLU A 63 3.59 7.60 -33.15
N ASN A 64 4.72 7.18 -32.57
CA ASN A 64 4.94 7.12 -31.12
C ASN A 64 6.15 7.96 -30.65
N TYR A 65 6.76 8.73 -31.54
CA TYR A 65 7.90 9.56 -31.19
C TYR A 65 7.98 10.81 -32.07
N ASN A 66 8.54 11.87 -31.52
CA ASN A 66 8.94 13.06 -32.24
C ASN A 66 10.28 13.51 -31.66
N ILE A 67 11.28 13.64 -32.52
CA ILE A 67 12.61 14.13 -32.15
C ILE A 67 12.92 15.37 -32.96
N TRP A 68 13.37 16.41 -32.29
CA TRP A 68 13.46 17.73 -32.87
C TRP A 68 14.70 18.49 -32.39
N LYS A 69 15.23 19.33 -33.27
CA LYS A 69 16.22 20.38 -32.97
C LYS A 69 15.99 21.60 -33.83
N GLY A 70 16.55 22.74 -33.44
CA GLY A 70 16.44 24.00 -34.17
C GLY A 70 16.96 23.92 -35.61
N LYS A 71 16.37 24.73 -36.51
CA LYS A 71 16.71 24.73 -37.95
C LYS A 71 18.17 25.09 -38.25
N ASP A 72 18.79 25.92 -37.41
CA ASP A 72 20.19 26.35 -37.51
C ASP A 72 21.11 25.58 -36.55
N ASP A 73 20.67 24.40 -36.11
CA ASP A 73 21.40 23.50 -35.22
C ASP A 73 22.04 22.36 -36.02
N ASN A 74 23.38 22.34 -36.04
CA ASN A 74 24.17 21.34 -36.76
C ASN A 74 24.53 20.11 -35.92
N GLY A 75 24.09 20.05 -34.65
CA GLY A 75 24.36 18.91 -33.77
C GLY A 75 23.65 17.63 -34.21
N GLU A 76 24.09 16.50 -33.68
CA GLU A 76 23.56 15.17 -33.97
C GLU A 76 22.56 14.76 -32.88
N LEU A 77 21.47 14.10 -33.30
CA LEU A 77 20.48 13.47 -32.42
C LEU A 77 20.42 11.98 -32.77
N SER A 78 20.27 11.11 -31.77
CA SER A 78 19.89 9.72 -31.97
C SER A 78 18.79 9.29 -30.99
N LEU A 79 17.97 8.34 -31.43
CA LEU A 79 17.00 7.62 -30.62
C LEU A 79 17.07 6.13 -30.97
N ASP A 80 17.37 5.30 -29.98
CA ASP A 80 17.32 3.84 -30.06
C ASP A 80 16.06 3.37 -29.35
N LEU A 81 15.00 3.05 -30.10
CA LEU A 81 13.69 2.67 -29.56
C LEU A 81 13.50 1.15 -29.62
N ASN A 82 13.23 0.52 -28.48
CA ASN A 82 12.85 -0.89 -28.41
C ASN A 82 11.34 -1.04 -28.61
N ASN A 83 10.94 -1.58 -29.76
CA ASN A 83 9.53 -1.73 -30.11
C ASN A 83 8.79 -2.82 -29.31
N SER A 84 9.51 -3.63 -28.52
CA SER A 84 8.90 -4.72 -27.74
C SER A 84 8.49 -4.33 -26.32
N ASP A 85 9.27 -3.48 -25.66
CA ASP A 85 9.02 -3.04 -24.28
C ASP A 85 8.95 -1.52 -24.14
N LEU A 86 9.06 -0.78 -25.25
CA LEU A 86 9.04 0.68 -25.34
C LEU A 86 10.14 1.38 -24.52
N SER A 87 11.16 0.64 -24.07
CA SER A 87 12.39 1.23 -23.54
C SER A 87 13.15 1.93 -24.66
N PHE A 88 13.90 2.98 -24.33
CA PHE A 88 14.66 3.71 -25.32
C PHE A 88 15.88 4.41 -24.74
N GLU A 89 16.82 4.74 -25.61
CA GLU A 89 17.97 5.57 -25.30
C GLU A 89 18.03 6.73 -26.29
N CYS A 90 18.08 7.96 -25.77
CA CYS A 90 18.28 9.15 -26.59
C CYS A 90 19.67 9.75 -26.32
N SER A 91 20.28 10.31 -27.35
CA SER A 91 21.53 11.06 -27.21
C SER A 91 21.61 12.24 -28.15
N TRP A 92 22.27 13.31 -27.69
CA TRP A 92 22.53 14.51 -28.46
C TRP A 92 24.01 14.91 -28.34
N ASN A 93 24.54 15.47 -29.43
CA ASN A 93 25.93 15.91 -29.49
C ASN A 93 26.09 17.16 -30.38
N GLY A 94 26.72 18.22 -29.88
CA GLY A 94 26.89 19.51 -30.54
C GLY A 94 25.58 20.28 -30.79
N THR A 95 24.49 19.94 -30.09
CA THR A 95 23.19 20.61 -30.24
C THR A 95 23.07 21.83 -29.34
N LYS A 96 22.34 22.85 -29.79
CA LYS A 96 21.90 23.96 -28.94
C LYS A 96 20.67 23.57 -28.12
N ARG A 97 19.76 22.81 -28.73
CA ARG A 97 18.55 22.32 -28.09
C ARG A 97 18.06 21.05 -28.80
N ALA A 98 17.90 19.99 -28.03
CA ALA A 98 17.35 18.71 -28.47
C ALA A 98 16.05 18.44 -27.71
N GLU A 99 14.96 18.13 -28.40
CA GLU A 99 13.70 17.72 -27.78
C GLU A 99 13.33 16.31 -28.25
N TYR A 100 12.94 15.46 -27.31
CA TYR A 100 12.43 14.12 -27.56
C TYR A 100 11.07 13.97 -26.86
N LEU A 101 10.07 13.62 -27.64
CA LEU A 101 8.70 13.39 -27.22
C LEU A 101 8.36 11.94 -27.56
N ILE A 102 8.24 11.06 -26.56
CA ILE A 102 8.06 9.61 -26.77
C ILE A 102 6.75 9.15 -26.14
N GLY A 103 5.83 8.69 -26.97
CA GLY A 103 4.51 8.17 -26.60
C GLY A 103 3.45 8.53 -27.63
N LYS A 104 2.27 7.93 -27.46
CA LYS A 104 1.10 8.27 -28.27
C LYS A 104 0.50 9.60 -27.83
N ASN A 105 -0.08 10.32 -28.78
CA ASN A 105 -0.75 11.60 -28.54
C ASN A 105 -2.26 11.48 -28.87
N ASP A 106 -2.96 10.62 -28.14
CA ASP A 106 -4.39 10.36 -28.30
C ASP A 106 -5.21 11.32 -27.43
N ARG A 107 -6.37 11.76 -27.92
CA ARG A 107 -7.28 12.59 -27.13
C ARG A 107 -7.95 11.76 -26.03
N ILE A 108 -7.89 12.25 -24.80
CA ILE A 108 -8.49 11.63 -23.62
C ILE A 108 -9.15 12.68 -22.73
N ASN A 109 -9.88 12.25 -21.71
CA ASN A 109 -10.35 13.14 -20.66
C ASN A 109 -9.87 12.59 -19.31
N PHE A 110 -8.96 13.30 -18.64
CA PHE A 110 -8.45 12.89 -17.33
C PHE A 110 -9.55 12.73 -16.28
N ASP A 111 -10.67 13.43 -16.41
CA ASP A 111 -11.81 13.30 -15.49
C ASP A 111 -12.49 11.93 -15.56
N ASN A 112 -12.31 11.19 -16.67
CA ASN A 112 -12.86 9.84 -16.83
C ASN A 112 -12.09 8.78 -16.05
N TYR A 113 -10.91 9.11 -15.50
CA TYR A 113 -10.06 8.16 -14.78
C TYR A 113 -10.00 8.56 -13.33
N LYS A 114 -9.87 7.61 -12.40
CA LYS A 114 -9.58 7.95 -11.00
C LYS A 114 -8.19 8.56 -10.88
N ARG A 115 -7.20 7.87 -11.43
CA ARG A 115 -5.79 8.25 -11.50
C ARG A 115 -5.31 8.07 -12.92
N TYR A 116 -4.51 9.02 -13.38
CA TYR A 116 -3.77 8.94 -14.63
C TYR A 116 -2.37 9.45 -14.34
N SER A 117 -1.38 8.56 -14.29
CA SER A 117 0.00 8.87 -13.92
C SER A 117 1.00 8.23 -14.87
N MET A 118 2.26 8.71 -14.85
CA MET A 118 3.35 8.19 -15.66
C MET A 118 4.48 7.67 -14.77
N GLU A 119 4.63 6.35 -14.75
CA GLU A 119 5.69 5.67 -14.03
C GLU A 119 6.95 5.60 -14.88
N TYR A 120 8.07 6.05 -14.32
CA TYR A 120 9.34 6.12 -15.01
C TYR A 120 10.49 5.47 -14.24
N SER A 121 11.48 4.98 -15.00
CA SER A 121 12.82 4.69 -14.49
C SER A 121 13.85 5.01 -15.58
N ALA A 122 14.85 5.82 -15.26
CA ALA A 122 15.82 6.32 -16.22
C ALA A 122 17.23 6.39 -15.62
N GLU A 123 18.23 6.33 -16.50
CA GLU A 123 19.63 6.62 -16.21
C GLU A 123 20.02 7.89 -16.97
N ILE A 124 20.46 8.92 -16.24
CA ILE A 124 20.78 10.23 -16.79
C ILE A 124 22.30 10.37 -16.90
N ASN A 125 22.78 10.54 -18.13
CA ASN A 125 24.18 10.70 -18.49
C ASN A 125 24.41 12.01 -19.25
N CYS A 126 24.06 13.12 -18.61
CA CYS A 126 24.28 14.46 -19.13
C CYS A 126 25.47 15.12 -18.44
N GLU A 127 26.35 15.74 -19.23
CA GLU A 127 27.42 16.62 -18.72
C GLU A 127 26.94 18.07 -18.67
N ASP A 128 25.98 18.43 -19.53
CA ASP A 128 25.36 19.74 -19.65
C ASP A 128 23.90 19.77 -19.14
N ASP A 129 23.26 20.93 -19.29
CA ASP A 129 21.88 21.20 -18.90
C ASP A 129 20.86 20.31 -19.63
N TYR A 130 19.83 19.87 -18.90
CA TYR A 130 18.80 18.95 -19.41
C TYR A 130 17.47 19.12 -18.69
N GLY A 131 16.40 18.59 -19.28
CA GLY A 131 15.09 18.40 -18.67
C GLY A 131 14.57 16.97 -18.89
N PHE A 132 13.95 16.38 -17.88
CA PHE A 132 13.38 15.04 -17.92
C PHE A 132 12.04 15.01 -17.17
N GLY A 133 11.00 14.48 -17.84
CA GLY A 133 9.70 14.24 -17.23
C GLY A 133 8.62 13.91 -18.26
N ALA A 134 7.47 14.58 -18.20
CA ALA A 134 6.33 14.32 -19.06
C ALA A 134 5.79 15.60 -19.71
N SER A 135 5.18 15.46 -20.88
CA SER A 135 4.41 16.52 -21.53
C SER A 135 2.98 16.04 -21.84
N PHE A 136 2.00 16.93 -21.75
CA PHE A 136 0.65 16.69 -22.25
C PHE A 136 0.01 17.99 -22.76
N VAL A 137 -0.90 17.86 -23.72
CA VAL A 137 -1.55 19.00 -24.38
C VAL A 137 -3.01 19.14 -23.93
N CYS A 138 -3.43 20.38 -23.65
CA CYS A 138 -4.78 20.76 -23.27
C CYS A 138 -5.34 21.89 -24.16
N SER A 139 -6.66 22.06 -24.15
CA SER A 139 -7.36 23.26 -24.63
C SER A 139 -7.71 24.21 -23.47
N ASN A 140 -8.05 25.47 -23.79
CA ASN A 140 -8.59 26.46 -22.84
C ASN A 140 -9.92 27.02 -23.39
N GLU A 141 -10.84 27.42 -22.50
CA GLU A 141 -12.26 27.75 -22.76
C GLU A 141 -12.53 29.00 -23.63
N ILE A 142 -11.51 29.72 -24.11
CA ILE A 142 -11.69 30.92 -24.93
C ILE A 142 -10.86 30.77 -26.22
N ASP A 143 -11.53 30.49 -27.34
CA ASP A 143 -11.00 30.45 -28.73
C ASP A 143 -9.45 30.55 -28.90
N SER A 144 -8.77 29.41 -29.15
CA SER A 144 -7.38 29.29 -29.67
C SER A 144 -6.24 29.93 -28.84
N PRO A 145 -5.53 29.19 -27.96
CA PRO A 145 -4.47 28.27 -28.42
C PRO A 145 -4.35 26.94 -27.64
N GLN A 146 -3.67 25.96 -28.22
CA GLN A 146 -3.25 24.76 -27.47
C GLN A 146 -2.29 25.16 -26.34
N THR A 147 -2.47 24.56 -25.17
CA THR A 147 -1.57 24.73 -24.03
C THR A 147 -0.82 23.42 -23.81
N GLU A 148 0.50 23.47 -23.83
CA GLU A 148 1.36 22.34 -23.49
C GLU A 148 1.78 22.46 -22.02
N VAL A 149 1.55 21.41 -21.23
CA VAL A 149 2.04 21.32 -19.85
C VAL A 149 3.25 20.40 -19.83
N ARG A 150 4.42 20.95 -19.47
CA ARG A 150 5.68 20.22 -19.35
C ARG A 150 6.01 20.05 -17.86
N VAL A 151 5.90 18.82 -17.38
CA VAL A 151 6.23 18.44 -16.00
C VAL A 151 7.66 17.92 -15.97
N LEU A 152 8.56 18.57 -15.23
CA LEU A 152 9.96 18.14 -15.10
C LEU A 152 10.23 17.61 -13.69
N GLU A 153 10.61 16.35 -13.62
CA GLU A 153 10.99 15.65 -12.39
C GLU A 153 12.49 15.82 -12.09
N ALA A 154 13.32 15.83 -13.13
CA ALA A 154 14.76 16.06 -13.05
C ALA A 154 15.15 17.08 -14.12
N TYR A 155 15.93 18.08 -13.73
CA TYR A 155 16.40 19.11 -14.66
C TYR A 155 17.64 19.82 -14.13
N SER A 156 18.43 20.35 -15.04
CA SER A 156 19.59 21.21 -14.78
C SER A 156 19.57 22.41 -15.72
N GLY A 157 20.24 23.50 -15.31
CA GLY A 157 20.26 24.76 -16.05
C GLY A 157 19.42 25.86 -15.44
N GLU A 158 19.89 27.09 -15.60
CA GLU A 158 19.24 28.28 -15.06
C GLU A 158 17.98 28.68 -15.83
N GLU A 159 17.83 28.26 -17.10
CA GLU A 159 16.69 28.60 -17.99
C GLU A 159 15.33 28.22 -17.39
N TYR A 160 15.27 27.09 -16.67
CA TYR A 160 14.07 26.64 -15.99
C TYR A 160 13.76 27.41 -14.70
N SER A 161 14.79 28.02 -14.07
CA SER A 161 14.67 28.77 -12.81
C SER A 161 14.74 30.29 -12.96
N SER A 162 14.99 30.80 -14.17
CA SER A 162 15.16 32.24 -14.43
C SER A 162 13.85 33.01 -14.55
N HIS A 163 12.72 32.31 -14.58
CA HIS A 163 11.38 32.89 -14.69
C HIS A 163 10.75 33.08 -13.30
N GLU A 164 9.86 34.06 -13.14
CA GLU A 164 9.17 34.28 -11.86
C GLU A 164 8.19 33.13 -11.59
N ILE A 165 8.23 32.56 -10.38
CA ILE A 165 7.29 31.52 -9.96
C ILE A 165 5.89 32.14 -9.93
N THR A 166 5.00 31.62 -10.77
CA THR A 166 3.61 32.10 -10.80
C THR A 166 2.79 31.53 -9.65
N GLN A 167 3.10 30.28 -9.27
CA GLN A 167 2.47 29.55 -8.17
C GLN A 167 3.30 28.33 -7.79
N THR A 168 3.02 27.80 -6.62
CA THR A 168 3.50 26.48 -6.18
C THR A 168 2.28 25.60 -5.99
N ILE A 169 2.30 24.41 -6.59
CA ILE A 169 1.26 23.39 -6.41
C ILE A 169 1.85 22.18 -5.67
N GLU A 170 1.05 21.52 -4.86
CA GLU A 170 1.43 20.29 -4.16
C GLU A 170 0.58 19.14 -4.69
N VAL A 171 1.22 18.06 -5.14
CA VAL A 171 0.54 16.89 -5.68
C VAL A 171 1.18 15.64 -5.08
N ASN A 172 0.40 14.86 -4.32
CA ASN A 172 0.85 13.65 -3.61
C ASN A 172 2.14 13.85 -2.78
N GLY A 173 2.22 14.98 -2.06
CA GLY A 173 3.38 15.31 -1.22
C GLY A 173 4.61 15.82 -1.99
N VAL A 174 4.53 15.93 -3.33
CA VAL A 174 5.58 16.54 -4.14
C VAL A 174 5.19 17.99 -4.46
N SER A 175 6.08 18.91 -4.11
CA SER A 175 5.93 20.33 -4.44
C SER A 175 6.45 20.61 -5.84
N TYR A 176 5.69 21.37 -6.62
CA TYR A 176 6.06 21.83 -7.95
C TYR A 176 5.95 23.36 -8.05
N ASN A 177 6.99 23.99 -8.59
CA ASN A 177 6.99 25.39 -8.97
C ASN A 177 6.48 25.53 -10.40
N VAL A 178 5.52 26.41 -10.64
CA VAL A 178 4.86 26.56 -11.94
C VAL A 178 5.26 27.88 -12.60
N TYR A 179 5.59 27.79 -13.90
CA TYR A 179 6.02 28.92 -14.73
C TYR A 179 5.19 28.97 -16.01
N ASN A 180 4.72 30.17 -16.37
CA ASN A 180 4.06 30.40 -17.64
C ASN A 180 5.09 30.92 -18.66
N CYS A 181 5.21 30.22 -19.78
CA CYS A 181 6.02 30.60 -20.91
C CYS A 181 5.14 30.69 -22.16
N SER A 182 5.43 31.64 -23.05
CA SER A 182 4.81 31.73 -24.36
C SER A 182 5.89 31.58 -25.42
N LEU A 183 5.78 30.55 -26.26
CA LEU A 183 6.69 30.34 -27.38
C LEU A 183 5.97 30.69 -28.70
N PRO A 184 6.54 31.58 -29.54
CA PRO A 184 6.01 31.82 -30.86
C PRO A 184 6.34 30.63 -31.80
N CYS A 185 5.31 29.94 -32.29
CA CYS A 185 5.45 28.78 -33.17
C CYS A 185 4.62 28.98 -34.46
N TYR A 186 5.28 29.09 -35.62
CA TYR A 186 4.63 29.06 -36.95
C TYR A 186 3.37 29.93 -37.13
N GLY A 187 3.36 31.14 -36.55
CA GLY A 187 2.26 32.11 -36.71
C GLY A 187 1.13 31.98 -35.70
N PHE A 188 1.26 31.12 -34.69
CA PHE A 188 0.42 31.08 -33.48
C PHE A 188 1.30 31.05 -32.22
N GLU A 189 0.73 31.43 -31.08
CA GLU A 189 1.41 31.43 -29.78
C GLU A 189 1.05 30.12 -29.06
N LEU A 190 2.02 29.22 -28.90
CA LEU A 190 1.83 28.05 -28.05
C LEU A 190 2.13 28.46 -26.62
N ARG A 191 1.12 28.32 -25.75
CA ARG A 191 1.32 28.54 -24.32
C ARG A 191 1.93 27.29 -23.73
N THR A 192 3.06 27.43 -23.06
CA THR A 192 3.73 26.34 -22.35
C THR A 192 3.70 26.62 -20.85
N ILE A 193 3.22 25.66 -20.07
CA ILE A 193 3.25 25.71 -18.61
C ILE A 193 4.32 24.73 -18.15
N TYR A 194 5.39 25.24 -17.56
CA TYR A 194 6.39 24.40 -16.90
C TYR A 194 5.96 24.13 -15.47
N VAL A 195 5.94 22.86 -15.09
CA VAL A 195 5.63 22.38 -13.74
C VAL A 195 6.89 21.67 -13.24
N LEU A 196 7.71 22.38 -12.46
CA LEU A 196 9.04 21.93 -12.10
C LEU A 196 9.07 21.42 -10.67
N ARG A 197 9.51 20.17 -10.49
CA ARG A 197 9.68 19.58 -9.17
C ARG A 197 10.64 20.41 -8.30
N SER A 198 10.16 20.89 -7.16
CA SER A 198 10.85 21.92 -6.35
C SER A 198 12.16 21.43 -5.72
N ASP A 199 12.23 20.16 -5.33
CA ASP A 199 13.40 19.54 -4.69
C ASP A 199 14.45 19.02 -5.68
N LYS A 200 14.14 19.01 -7.00
CA LYS A 200 15.00 18.53 -8.12
C LYS A 200 15.65 17.16 -7.86
N LEU A 201 15.25 16.13 -8.60
CA LEU A 201 15.93 14.83 -8.52
C LEU A 201 17.32 14.89 -9.19
N ALA A 202 18.38 15.17 -8.41
CA ALA A 202 19.74 15.29 -8.93
C ALA A 202 20.84 14.85 -7.92
N ALA A 203 20.72 13.64 -7.37
CA ALA A 203 21.85 12.94 -6.78
C ALA A 203 21.91 11.48 -7.28
N GLU A 204 22.99 11.13 -7.99
CA GLU A 204 23.41 9.76 -8.36
C GLU A 204 22.68 9.01 -9.50
N LYS A 205 22.60 9.64 -10.69
CA LYS A 205 22.51 9.10 -12.07
C LYS A 205 21.49 8.00 -12.43
N LYS A 206 20.71 7.45 -11.49
CA LYS A 206 19.54 6.62 -11.75
C LYS A 206 18.35 7.18 -11.00
N ILE A 207 17.25 7.41 -11.71
CA ILE A 207 16.03 7.98 -11.15
C ILE A 207 14.85 7.06 -11.46
N SER A 208 13.87 7.06 -10.57
CA SER A 208 12.57 6.45 -10.79
C SER A 208 11.50 7.15 -9.96
N GLY A 209 10.28 7.17 -10.47
CA GLY A 209 9.14 7.81 -9.82
C GLY A 209 7.84 7.59 -10.60
N ASP A 210 6.77 8.23 -10.14
CA ASP A 210 5.45 8.21 -10.78
C ASP A 210 4.86 9.63 -10.79
N ILE A 211 4.70 10.20 -11.99
CA ILE A 211 4.19 11.57 -12.17
C ILE A 211 2.66 11.52 -12.18
N ASP A 212 1.99 12.09 -11.19
CA ASP A 212 0.52 12.17 -11.16
C ASP A 212 0.00 13.28 -12.09
N ILE A 213 -0.08 12.95 -13.38
CA ILE A 213 -0.53 13.85 -14.45
C ILE A 213 -1.94 14.39 -14.17
N LYS A 214 -2.88 13.54 -13.73
CA LYS A 214 -4.24 14.01 -13.38
C LYS A 214 -4.23 14.93 -12.17
N GLY A 215 -3.44 14.60 -11.14
CA GLY A 215 -3.26 15.45 -9.96
C GLY A 215 -2.72 16.83 -10.32
N ILE A 216 -1.69 16.89 -11.16
CA ILE A 216 -1.12 18.15 -11.68
C ILE A 216 -2.16 18.92 -12.49
N PHE A 217 -2.87 18.25 -13.40
CA PHE A 217 -3.96 18.86 -14.18
C PHE A 217 -5.04 19.49 -13.28
N LYS A 218 -5.47 18.78 -12.23
CA LYS A 218 -6.44 19.28 -11.26
C LYS A 218 -5.90 20.46 -10.45
N ALA A 219 -4.67 20.36 -9.94
CA ALA A 219 -4.05 21.42 -9.15
C ALA A 219 -3.89 22.71 -9.95
N LEU A 220 -3.44 22.62 -11.22
CA LEU A 220 -3.39 23.78 -12.12
C LEU A 220 -4.78 24.40 -12.32
N ASN A 221 -5.83 23.58 -12.45
CA ASN A 221 -7.20 24.07 -12.59
C ASN A 221 -7.74 24.75 -11.32
N MET A 222 -7.38 24.25 -10.14
CA MET A 222 -7.72 24.88 -8.86
C MET A 222 -7.09 26.28 -8.74
N GLU A 223 -5.88 26.45 -9.28
CA GLU A 223 -5.22 27.76 -9.41
C GLU A 223 -5.76 28.62 -10.58
N GLY A 224 -6.83 28.19 -11.25
CA GLY A 224 -7.57 29.00 -12.22
C GLY A 224 -7.08 28.93 -13.66
N TYR A 225 -6.30 27.91 -14.04
CA TYR A 225 -5.75 27.78 -15.41
C TYR A 225 -6.79 27.40 -16.47
N LYS A 226 -7.92 26.82 -16.07
CA LYS A 226 -9.06 26.44 -16.96
C LYS A 226 -8.64 25.57 -18.15
N LEU A 227 -7.88 24.53 -17.86
CA LEU A 227 -7.44 23.50 -18.78
C LEU A 227 -8.57 22.47 -19.01
N HIS A 228 -8.85 22.18 -20.28
CA HIS A 228 -9.84 21.19 -20.74
C HIS A 228 -9.29 20.40 -21.94
N ASP A 229 -10.08 19.47 -22.52
CA ASP A 229 -9.72 18.63 -23.68
C ASP A 229 -8.27 18.16 -23.73
N THR A 230 -7.98 17.09 -23.00
CA THR A 230 -6.62 16.61 -22.77
C THR A 230 -6.15 15.61 -23.82
N HIS A 231 -4.84 15.50 -24.01
CA HIS A 231 -4.21 14.39 -24.71
C HIS A 231 -3.44 13.51 -23.73
N THR A 232 -3.10 12.31 -24.17
CA THR A 232 -2.24 11.39 -23.43
C THR A 232 -0.93 12.05 -23.05
N ALA A 233 -0.45 11.76 -21.85
CA ALA A 233 0.88 12.19 -21.46
C ALA A 233 1.93 11.39 -22.22
N ILE A 234 2.99 12.07 -22.63
CA ILE A 234 4.12 11.54 -23.37
C ILE A 234 5.40 11.84 -22.62
N MET A 235 6.37 10.94 -22.71
CA MET A 235 7.68 11.13 -22.09
C MET A 235 8.36 12.31 -22.77
N TYR A 236 8.86 13.25 -21.97
CA TYR A 236 9.49 14.48 -22.44
C TYR A 236 10.93 14.53 -21.96
N ILE A 237 11.85 14.67 -22.90
CA ILE A 237 13.28 14.84 -22.64
C ILE A 237 13.78 16.02 -23.44
N GLU A 238 14.59 16.83 -22.79
CA GLU A 238 15.21 18.00 -23.37
C GLU A 238 16.71 18.03 -23.04
N GLY A 239 17.53 18.28 -24.06
CA GLY A 239 18.95 18.58 -23.92
C GLY A 239 19.21 20.06 -24.21
N LEU A 240 19.77 20.79 -23.25
CA LEU A 240 20.10 22.22 -23.32
C LEU A 240 21.63 22.45 -23.38
N GLY A 241 22.35 21.59 -24.09
CA GLY A 241 23.81 21.66 -24.17
C GLY A 241 24.43 20.78 -25.25
N GLU A 242 25.76 20.83 -25.31
CA GLU A 242 26.52 20.17 -26.38
C GLU A 242 26.51 18.65 -26.23
N LYS A 243 26.34 18.04 -25.05
CA LYS A 243 26.38 16.57 -24.97
C LYS A 243 25.59 15.96 -23.81
N GLY A 244 24.77 14.97 -24.13
CA GLY A 244 24.12 14.13 -23.13
C GLY A 244 23.45 12.89 -23.71
N SER A 245 23.18 11.92 -22.84
CA SER A 245 22.29 10.81 -23.14
C SER A 245 21.40 10.46 -21.95
N ILE A 246 20.19 10.00 -22.24
CA ILE A 246 19.27 9.49 -21.22
C ILE A 246 18.73 8.15 -21.70
N LYS A 247 18.89 7.14 -20.85
CA LYS A 247 18.33 5.81 -21.06
C LYS A 247 17.09 5.62 -20.21
N VAL A 248 15.95 5.40 -20.85
CA VAL A 248 14.66 5.16 -20.18
C VAL A 248 14.33 3.68 -20.25
N ASN A 249 14.32 3.03 -19.09
CA ASN A 249 14.00 1.61 -18.96
C ASN A 249 12.49 1.37 -18.77
N ARG A 250 11.74 2.40 -18.37
CA ARG A 250 10.29 2.35 -18.10
C ARG A 250 9.67 3.74 -18.27
N ASN A 251 8.51 3.83 -18.92
CA ASN A 251 7.71 5.05 -19.12
C ASN A 251 6.20 4.74 -19.24
N ASN A 252 5.68 3.88 -18.35
CA ASN A 252 4.33 3.36 -18.48
C ASN A 252 3.28 4.36 -17.98
N ILE A 253 2.23 4.55 -18.77
CA ILE A 253 1.01 5.21 -18.30
C ILE A 253 0.23 4.26 -17.40
N ASN A 254 0.01 4.67 -16.15
CA ASN A 254 -0.82 3.97 -15.18
C ASN A 254 -2.19 4.64 -15.12
N ILE A 255 -3.24 3.85 -15.37
CA ILE A 255 -4.63 4.31 -15.35
C ILE A 255 -5.38 3.51 -14.31
N ILE A 256 -5.98 4.19 -13.34
CA ILE A 256 -6.95 3.59 -12.42
C ILE A 256 -8.34 4.01 -12.88
N GLN A 257 -9.19 3.03 -13.19
CA GLN A 257 -10.58 3.29 -13.53
C GLN A 257 -11.34 3.77 -12.31
N PRO A 258 -12.31 4.67 -12.48
CA PRO A 258 -13.09 5.15 -11.37
C PRO A 258 -14.10 4.03 -11.01
N PRO A 259 -14.38 3.79 -9.73
CA PRO A 259 -15.15 2.63 -9.26
C PRO A 259 -16.61 2.69 -9.72
N GLU A 260 -17.30 1.55 -9.62
CA GLU A 260 -18.76 1.51 -9.77
C GLU A 260 -19.44 2.39 -8.71
N ARG A 261 -20.60 2.96 -9.05
CA ARG A 261 -21.41 3.75 -8.10
C ARG A 261 -21.92 2.83 -6.99
N ILE A 262 -21.50 3.07 -5.75
CA ILE A 262 -21.87 2.25 -4.59
C ILE A 262 -22.98 2.96 -3.80
N THR A 263 -24.03 2.23 -3.45
CA THR A 263 -25.05 2.73 -2.51
C THR A 263 -24.54 2.54 -1.09
N VAL A 264 -24.50 3.62 -0.31
CA VAL A 264 -24.11 3.58 1.10
C VAL A 264 -25.31 3.10 1.92
N PRO A 265 -25.13 2.11 2.82
CA PRO A 265 -26.22 1.60 3.63
C PRO A 265 -26.74 2.68 4.59
N ASN A 266 -28.06 2.69 4.84
CA ASN A 266 -28.64 3.46 5.93
C ASN A 266 -28.34 2.73 7.25
N SER A 267 -27.54 3.33 8.12
CA SER A 267 -27.14 2.72 9.39
C SER A 267 -26.88 3.77 10.45
N ASN A 268 -27.19 3.44 11.71
CA ASN A 268 -26.93 4.29 12.88
C ASN A 268 -25.44 4.26 13.29
N SER A 269 -24.50 4.21 12.32
CA SER A 269 -23.03 4.22 12.45
C SER A 269 -22.26 2.88 12.44
N LEU A 270 -22.89 1.72 12.25
CA LEU A 270 -22.12 0.45 12.15
C LEU A 270 -21.78 0.06 10.71
N ASP A 271 -22.67 0.36 9.76
CA ASP A 271 -22.42 0.08 8.33
C ASP A 271 -22.00 1.36 7.60
N TYR A 272 -20.95 1.27 6.80
CA TYR A 272 -20.40 2.39 6.04
C TYR A 272 -19.74 1.89 4.75
N VAL A 273 -19.52 2.81 3.83
CA VAL A 273 -18.65 2.58 2.67
C VAL A 273 -17.32 3.27 2.94
N TYR A 274 -16.23 2.58 2.70
CA TYR A 274 -14.88 3.14 2.78
C TYR A 274 -14.32 3.30 1.37
N TYR A 275 -13.83 4.49 1.05
CA TYR A 275 -13.27 4.79 -0.27
C TYR A 275 -12.35 6.04 -0.22
N ASP A 276 -11.21 6.00 -0.90
CA ASP A 276 -10.22 7.09 -1.04
C ASP A 276 -9.82 7.75 0.29
N GLY A 277 -9.51 6.93 1.31
CA GLY A 277 -9.11 7.45 2.62
C GLY A 277 -10.29 7.89 3.51
N LEU A 278 -11.52 7.80 3.01
CA LEU A 278 -12.70 8.39 3.63
C LEU A 278 -13.82 7.39 3.86
N ARG A 279 -14.46 7.55 5.01
CA ARG A 279 -15.68 6.89 5.41
C ARG A 279 -16.89 7.68 4.93
N TYR A 280 -17.79 7.01 4.23
CA TYR A 280 -19.10 7.48 3.81
C TYR A 280 -20.15 6.79 4.66
N SER A 281 -20.98 7.58 5.34
CA SER A 281 -22.07 7.04 6.16
C SER A 281 -23.32 7.87 6.02
N PHE A 282 -24.44 7.18 6.13
CA PHE A 282 -25.77 7.71 5.92
C PHE A 282 -26.69 7.19 7.01
N TRP A 283 -27.44 8.09 7.62
CA TRP A 283 -28.44 7.77 8.63
C TRP A 283 -29.72 8.56 8.37
N GLN A 284 -30.88 7.90 8.47
CA GLN A 284 -32.18 8.57 8.44
C GLN A 284 -33.09 8.04 9.55
N ASP A 285 -33.59 8.95 10.39
CA ASP A 285 -34.63 8.67 11.39
C ASP A 285 -36.01 8.77 10.74
N ASP A 286 -36.40 7.70 10.06
CA ASP A 286 -37.77 7.56 9.56
C ASP A 286 -38.23 6.10 9.65
N SER A 287 -39.48 5.91 10.04
CA SER A 287 -40.18 4.62 9.99
C SER A 287 -40.18 3.98 8.60
N ILE A 288 -39.97 4.79 7.56
CA ILE A 288 -39.77 4.37 6.16
C ILE A 288 -38.58 5.16 5.60
N SER A 289 -37.39 4.54 5.58
CA SER A 289 -36.19 5.12 4.96
C SER A 289 -36.34 5.23 3.44
N ASN A 290 -36.59 6.44 2.93
CA ASN A 290 -36.64 6.75 1.49
C ASN A 290 -35.42 7.56 1.01
N GLY A 291 -34.56 7.98 1.93
CA GLY A 291 -33.28 8.61 1.61
C GLY A 291 -32.29 7.63 1.01
N LYS A 292 -31.30 8.18 0.30
CA LYS A 292 -30.25 7.41 -0.36
C LYS A 292 -28.97 8.22 -0.42
N MET A 293 -27.85 7.57 -0.11
CA MET A 293 -26.53 8.09 -0.40
C MET A 293 -25.86 7.19 -1.44
N THR A 294 -25.34 7.80 -2.51
CA THR A 294 -24.60 7.11 -3.57
C THR A 294 -23.24 7.74 -3.71
N PHE A 295 -22.21 6.96 -3.45
CA PHE A 295 -20.83 7.34 -3.73
C PHE A 295 -20.56 7.31 -5.24
N ASN A 296 -19.90 8.35 -5.74
CA ASN A 296 -19.54 8.55 -7.13
C ASN A 296 -18.03 8.43 -7.34
N SER A 297 -17.67 8.08 -8.55
CA SER A 297 -16.33 7.66 -8.92
C SER A 297 -15.29 8.80 -8.95
N ASP A 298 -15.77 10.05 -8.90
CA ASP A 298 -14.98 11.28 -8.71
C ASP A 298 -14.69 11.61 -7.24
N GLY A 299 -15.15 10.78 -6.30
CA GLY A 299 -15.03 11.00 -4.86
C GLY A 299 -16.26 11.64 -4.23
N SER A 300 -17.17 12.23 -5.03
CA SER A 300 -18.37 12.88 -4.49
C SER A 300 -19.40 11.87 -3.97
N ALA A 301 -20.34 12.33 -3.15
CA ALA A 301 -21.51 11.54 -2.74
C ALA A 301 -22.81 12.29 -3.00
N GLU A 302 -23.65 11.71 -3.85
CA GLU A 302 -25.03 12.14 -4.06
C GLU A 302 -25.90 11.69 -2.89
N CYS A 303 -26.47 12.65 -2.19
CA CYS A 303 -27.21 12.44 -0.95
C CYS A 303 -28.64 12.95 -1.14
N ILE A 304 -29.61 12.04 -1.19
CA ILE A 304 -31.03 12.36 -1.34
C ILE A 304 -31.70 12.12 0.00
N TYR A 305 -32.34 13.13 0.57
CA TYR A 305 -33.23 12.96 1.72
C TYR A 305 -34.68 12.99 1.25
N ASP A 306 -35.51 12.13 1.84
CA ASP A 306 -36.95 12.09 1.62
C ASP A 306 -37.60 11.76 2.97
N ASN A 307 -37.82 12.81 3.75
CA ASN A 307 -38.31 12.76 5.12
C ASN A 307 -39.84 12.81 5.11
N THR A 308 -40.50 11.75 5.57
CA THR A 308 -41.95 11.62 5.42
C THR A 308 -42.73 12.33 6.52
N ASN A 309 -42.10 12.61 7.68
CA ASN A 309 -42.73 13.21 8.85
C ASN A 309 -41.93 14.39 9.44
N GLN A 310 -42.54 15.14 10.36
CA GLN A 310 -42.00 16.40 10.88
C GLN A 310 -40.89 16.25 11.94
N TYR A 311 -40.59 15.03 12.37
CA TYR A 311 -39.55 14.69 13.34
C TYR A 311 -38.41 13.88 12.71
N SER A 312 -38.40 13.76 11.38
CA SER A 312 -37.38 13.00 10.67
C SER A 312 -36.13 13.82 10.46
N ASP A 313 -35.00 13.20 10.74
CA ASP A 313 -33.68 13.74 10.49
C ASP A 313 -32.95 12.83 9.49
N CYS A 314 -32.11 13.42 8.65
CA CYS A 314 -31.40 12.70 7.61
C CYS A 314 -29.98 13.25 7.49
N LEU A 315 -29.00 12.47 7.98
CA LEU A 315 -27.60 12.85 8.13
C LEU A 315 -26.72 12.08 7.15
N PHE A 316 -25.95 12.82 6.36
CA PHE A 316 -24.94 12.30 5.45
C PHE A 316 -23.57 12.77 5.91
N LYS A 317 -22.59 11.86 5.93
CA LYS A 317 -21.23 12.15 6.37
C LYS A 317 -20.19 11.57 5.43
N LYS A 318 -19.11 12.33 5.24
CA LYS A 318 -17.90 11.95 4.50
C LYS A 318 -16.67 12.43 5.27
N GLY A 319 -15.83 11.53 5.78
CA GLY A 319 -14.72 11.89 6.70
C GLY A 319 -13.84 10.74 7.16
N ILE A 320 -13.20 10.85 8.32
CA ILE A 320 -12.30 9.84 8.90
C ILE A 320 -12.64 9.53 10.37
N ILE A 321 -12.18 8.38 10.84
CA ILE A 321 -12.17 7.97 12.24
C ILE A 321 -10.71 7.93 12.74
N LYS A 322 -10.51 8.25 14.03
CA LYS A 322 -9.25 8.16 14.76
C LYS A 322 -9.51 7.45 16.08
N GLU A 323 -9.56 6.11 16.03
CA GLU A 323 -9.99 5.31 17.19
C GLU A 323 -9.14 5.50 18.44
N LYS A 324 -7.84 5.76 18.31
CA LYS A 324 -6.99 6.02 19.49
C LYS A 324 -7.27 7.38 20.15
N GLY A 325 -8.04 8.25 19.49
CA GLY A 325 -8.27 9.62 19.90
C GLY A 325 -7.07 10.50 19.55
N LEU A 326 -7.30 11.68 18.97
CA LEU A 326 -6.26 12.69 18.78
C LEU A 326 -6.38 13.78 19.83
N THR A 327 -5.32 14.05 20.57
CA THR A 327 -5.27 15.23 21.43
C THR A 327 -4.87 16.42 20.57
N TYR A 328 -5.80 17.35 20.33
CA TYR A 328 -5.63 18.39 19.31
C TYR A 328 -4.45 19.34 19.52
N ASP A 329 -3.90 19.45 20.74
CA ASP A 329 -2.74 20.28 21.06
C ASP A 329 -1.40 19.56 20.89
N GLU A 330 -1.41 18.27 20.51
CA GLU A 330 -0.22 17.53 20.09
C GLU A 330 0.08 17.71 18.59
N TYR A 331 -0.77 18.46 17.86
CA TYR A 331 -0.68 18.66 16.41
C TYR A 331 -0.45 20.14 16.06
N ASP A 332 0.43 20.37 15.09
CA ASP A 332 0.65 21.69 14.48
C ASP A 332 -0.52 22.09 13.57
N ASN A 333 -1.20 21.10 12.98
CA ASN A 333 -2.37 21.30 12.15
C ASN A 333 -3.40 20.18 12.33
N LEU A 334 -4.66 20.56 12.49
CA LEU A 334 -5.81 19.66 12.40
C LEU A 334 -6.95 20.45 11.76
N SER A 335 -7.06 20.34 10.44
CA SER A 335 -8.02 21.08 9.64
C SER A 335 -8.79 20.18 8.68
N ILE A 336 -9.97 20.64 8.30
CA ILE A 336 -10.81 20.02 7.27
C ILE A 336 -11.23 21.06 6.25
N ASN A 337 -10.93 20.78 5.00
CA ASN A 337 -11.38 21.50 3.83
C ASN A 337 -12.43 20.66 3.13
N TYR A 338 -13.59 21.24 2.84
CA TYR A 338 -14.67 20.49 2.22
C TYR A 338 -15.54 21.33 1.31
N LYS A 339 -16.18 20.63 0.38
CA LYS A 339 -17.15 21.20 -0.56
C LYS A 339 -18.49 20.49 -0.43
N THR A 340 -19.57 21.28 -0.38
CA THR A 340 -20.93 20.75 -0.33
C THR A 340 -21.83 21.54 -1.28
N THR A 341 -22.40 20.85 -2.27
CA THR A 341 -23.50 21.44 -3.06
C THR A 341 -24.81 21.20 -2.33
N ILE A 342 -25.55 22.26 -2.03
CA ILE A 342 -26.83 22.20 -1.34
C ILE A 342 -27.93 22.46 -2.36
N LYS A 343 -28.85 21.51 -2.52
CA LYS A 343 -30.06 21.59 -3.36
C LYS A 343 -31.29 21.29 -2.49
N ALA A 344 -31.44 22.04 -1.40
CA ALA A 344 -32.47 21.86 -0.40
C ALA A 344 -33.28 23.16 -0.22
N LYS A 345 -34.59 23.02 -0.06
CA LYS A 345 -35.50 24.13 0.30
C LYS A 345 -35.99 24.04 1.74
N ASP A 346 -36.04 22.82 2.27
CA ASP A 346 -36.47 22.52 3.63
C ASP A 346 -35.33 22.80 4.62
N ASN A 347 -35.56 22.58 5.92
CA ASN A 347 -34.56 22.86 6.94
C ASN A 347 -33.32 21.99 6.76
N TYR A 348 -32.15 22.63 6.72
CA TYR A 348 -30.86 21.95 6.63
C TYR A 348 -29.76 22.65 7.42
N ALA A 349 -28.73 21.86 7.71
CA ALA A 349 -27.44 22.31 8.19
C ALA A 349 -26.33 21.51 7.48
N ALA A 350 -25.20 22.15 7.21
CA ALA A 350 -24.02 21.52 6.65
C ALA A 350 -22.76 22.19 7.21
N GLY A 351 -21.69 21.42 7.32
CA GLY A 351 -20.59 21.79 8.20
C GLY A 351 -19.57 20.68 8.37
N VAL A 352 -18.89 20.77 9.50
CA VAL A 352 -18.08 19.68 10.06
C VAL A 352 -18.85 19.03 11.20
N TYR A 353 -18.82 17.72 11.24
CA TYR A 353 -19.39 16.86 12.26
C TYR A 353 -18.29 15.98 12.85
N GLY A 354 -18.44 15.59 14.11
CA GLY A 354 -17.59 14.54 14.64
C GLY A 354 -17.96 14.08 16.03
N TRP A 355 -17.10 13.21 16.54
CA TRP A 355 -17.18 12.64 17.88
C TRP A 355 -15.88 12.88 18.62
N LEU A 356 -15.97 13.17 19.91
CA LEU A 356 -14.85 13.27 20.83
C LEU A 356 -14.93 12.13 21.87
N LYS A 357 -13.77 11.56 22.22
CA LYS A 357 -13.59 10.48 23.21
C LYS A 357 -13.35 11.02 24.63
N ASN A 358 -13.45 10.13 25.63
CA ASN A 358 -13.48 10.44 27.07
C ASN A 358 -14.79 11.13 27.52
N ASP A 359 -15.90 10.38 27.52
CA ASP A 359 -17.32 10.77 27.78
C ASP A 359 -18.24 10.74 26.54
N PHE A 360 -17.71 10.46 25.33
CA PHE A 360 -18.46 10.42 24.05
C PHE A 360 -19.29 11.68 23.81
N VAL A 361 -18.63 12.72 23.28
CA VAL A 361 -19.28 14.00 22.95
C VAL A 361 -19.45 14.12 21.45
N GLU A 362 -20.66 14.41 21.00
CA GLU A 362 -20.95 14.71 19.60
C GLU A 362 -20.73 16.21 19.33
N PHE A 363 -20.10 16.57 18.22
CA PHE A 363 -19.84 17.97 17.93
C PHE A 363 -20.15 18.38 16.50
N TYR A 364 -20.45 19.67 16.34
CA TYR A 364 -20.75 20.30 15.06
C TYR A 364 -20.06 21.65 14.92
N VAL A 365 -19.46 21.91 13.76
CA VAL A 365 -19.11 23.26 13.29
C VAL A 365 -19.99 23.56 12.08
N VAL A 366 -21.08 24.31 12.29
CA VAL A 366 -22.10 24.58 11.28
C VAL A 366 -21.76 25.87 10.54
N GLN A 367 -21.35 25.75 9.28
CA GLN A 367 -21.03 26.90 8.42
C GLN A 367 -22.18 27.28 7.50
N PHE A 368 -23.01 26.32 7.09
CA PHE A 368 -24.11 26.53 6.13
C PHE A 368 -25.43 26.02 6.70
N ARG A 369 -26.43 26.88 6.83
CA ARG A 369 -27.75 26.52 7.36
C ARG A 369 -28.82 27.50 6.88
N ASN A 370 -30.08 27.05 6.87
CA ASN A 370 -31.25 27.93 6.72
C ASN A 370 -32.19 27.93 7.94
N SER A 371 -31.94 27.04 8.90
CA SER A 371 -32.71 26.91 10.15
C SER A 371 -31.76 26.71 11.34
N ASP A 372 -32.30 26.84 12.55
CA ASP A 372 -31.65 26.52 13.83
C ASP A 372 -32.31 25.30 14.51
N ASP A 373 -33.27 24.63 13.85
CA ASP A 373 -34.06 23.55 14.46
C ASP A 373 -33.19 22.37 14.95
N PHE A 374 -32.03 22.17 14.32
CA PHE A 374 -31.03 21.16 14.70
C PHE A 374 -30.43 21.36 16.11
N LEU A 375 -30.56 22.57 16.68
CA LEU A 375 -30.10 22.86 18.03
C LEU A 375 -31.01 22.25 19.09
N GLY A 376 -32.30 22.01 18.78
CA GLY A 376 -33.29 21.53 19.75
C GLY A 376 -33.28 22.35 21.04
N ASP A 377 -33.03 21.68 22.17
CA ASP A 377 -33.00 22.31 23.50
C ASP A 377 -31.63 22.89 23.92
N ALA A 378 -30.64 22.92 23.02
CA ALA A 378 -29.30 23.41 23.30
C ALA A 378 -29.29 24.84 23.86
N LYS A 379 -28.34 25.11 24.76
CA LYS A 379 -28.18 26.40 25.43
C LYS A 379 -26.99 27.14 24.85
N TYR A 380 -27.24 28.40 24.50
CA TYR A 380 -26.19 29.34 24.11
C TYR A 380 -25.18 29.51 25.26
N VAL A 381 -23.90 29.50 24.91
CA VAL A 381 -22.76 29.66 25.83
C VAL A 381 -22.17 31.06 25.64
N GLU A 382 -21.60 31.33 24.46
CA GLU A 382 -21.01 32.61 24.09
C GLU A 382 -20.87 32.76 22.56
N THR A 383 -20.39 33.92 22.10
CA THR A 383 -20.05 34.15 20.69
C THR A 383 -18.55 34.36 20.57
N VAL A 384 -17.92 33.63 19.66
CA VAL A 384 -16.48 33.74 19.35
C VAL A 384 -16.27 34.14 17.89
N THR A 385 -15.09 34.67 17.58
CA THR A 385 -14.67 34.90 16.20
C THR A 385 -13.46 34.02 15.91
N ILE A 386 -13.59 33.14 14.92
CA ILE A 386 -12.56 32.19 14.48
C ILE A 386 -12.38 32.41 12.98
N ASP A 387 -11.15 32.68 12.54
CA ASP A 387 -10.80 32.93 11.13
C ASP A 387 -11.72 33.93 10.42
N GLY A 388 -12.11 34.98 11.13
CA GLY A 388 -12.97 36.06 10.62
C GLY A 388 -14.47 35.76 10.62
N VAL A 389 -14.89 34.55 10.98
CA VAL A 389 -16.31 34.15 11.08
C VAL A 389 -16.78 34.20 12.53
N LYS A 390 -17.97 34.77 12.75
CA LYS A 390 -18.63 34.78 14.06
C LYS A 390 -19.43 33.51 14.28
N TYR A 391 -19.09 32.78 15.33
CA TYR A 391 -19.75 31.55 15.75
C TYR A 391 -20.41 31.73 17.11
N ASP A 392 -21.67 31.35 17.21
CA ASP A 392 -22.35 31.15 18.49
C ASP A 392 -22.07 29.72 18.98
N ILE A 393 -21.53 29.60 20.20
CA ILE A 393 -21.24 28.33 20.84
C ILE A 393 -22.47 27.86 21.61
N TYR A 394 -22.87 26.60 21.43
CA TYR A 394 -23.97 25.98 22.17
C TYR A 394 -23.52 24.70 22.87
N LYS A 395 -24.19 24.36 23.99
CA LYS A 395 -24.08 23.06 24.67
C LYS A 395 -25.47 22.46 24.89
N GLY A 396 -25.57 21.14 24.73
CA GLY A 396 -26.83 20.39 24.79
C GLY A 396 -26.58 18.92 25.07
N TYR A 397 -27.66 18.13 25.02
CA TYR A 397 -27.61 16.70 25.33
C TYR A 397 -28.55 15.92 24.42
N ALA A 398 -28.17 14.69 24.05
CA ALA A 398 -29.03 13.73 23.39
C ALA A 398 -29.38 12.58 24.35
N MET A 399 -30.60 12.05 24.24
CA MET A 399 -30.94 10.78 24.90
C MET A 399 -30.25 9.63 24.16
N PRO A 400 -29.61 8.70 24.87
CA PRO A 400 -29.00 7.55 24.23
C PRO A 400 -30.06 6.57 23.71
N LEU A 401 -29.69 5.77 22.70
CA LEU A 401 -30.57 4.75 22.10
C LEU A 401 -30.90 3.59 23.07
N ALA A 402 -30.10 3.39 24.13
CA ALA A 402 -30.31 2.38 25.16
C ALA A 402 -30.74 3.05 26.48
N PHE A 403 -31.72 2.44 27.16
CA PHE A 403 -32.37 2.99 28.37
C PHE A 403 -31.42 3.26 29.56
N ASP A 404 -30.23 2.66 29.55
CA ASP A 404 -29.28 2.66 30.66
C ASP A 404 -27.94 3.37 30.34
N ALA A 405 -27.83 3.98 29.16
CA ALA A 405 -26.61 4.71 28.77
C ALA A 405 -26.60 6.14 29.34
N PRO A 406 -25.41 6.75 29.53
CA PRO A 406 -25.33 8.17 29.90
C PRO A 406 -25.87 9.07 28.78
N LEU A 407 -26.37 10.25 29.15
CA LEU A 407 -26.70 11.31 28.19
C LEU A 407 -25.45 11.65 27.36
N ILE A 408 -25.63 11.79 26.05
CA ILE A 408 -24.56 12.17 25.13
C ILE A 408 -24.46 13.69 25.14
N GLU A 409 -23.32 14.26 25.52
CA GLU A 409 -23.13 15.70 25.41
C GLU A 409 -22.98 16.11 23.94
N ARG A 410 -23.50 17.30 23.60
CA ARG A 410 -23.37 17.89 22.27
C ARG A 410 -22.81 19.30 22.34
N TYR A 411 -21.79 19.58 21.53
CA TYR A 411 -21.17 20.91 21.38
C TYR A 411 -21.37 21.44 19.95
N TRP A 412 -21.68 22.73 19.82
CA TRP A 412 -21.79 23.37 18.51
C TRP A 412 -20.98 24.66 18.46
N SER A 413 -20.37 24.92 17.31
CA SER A 413 -20.06 26.26 16.81
C SER A 413 -20.95 26.55 15.61
N VAL A 414 -21.90 27.47 15.75
CA VAL A 414 -22.86 27.81 14.70
C VAL A 414 -22.55 29.17 14.11
N SER A 415 -22.24 29.22 12.81
CA SER A 415 -22.06 30.47 12.09
C SER A 415 -23.34 31.32 12.19
N GLN A 416 -23.17 32.62 12.42
CA GLN A 416 -24.27 33.58 12.40
C GLN A 416 -24.81 33.83 10.99
N GLN A 417 -24.16 33.29 9.94
CA GLN A 417 -24.64 33.40 8.56
C GLN A 417 -25.76 32.39 8.29
N VAL A 418 -26.88 32.89 7.77
CA VAL A 418 -28.06 32.10 7.37
C VAL A 418 -28.27 32.22 5.87
N TYR A 419 -28.47 31.09 5.20
CA TYR A 419 -28.52 30.98 3.74
C TYR A 419 -29.93 30.65 3.25
N ASN A 420 -30.61 31.65 2.68
CA ASN A 420 -31.95 31.48 2.10
C ASN A 420 -31.89 31.25 0.58
N LYS A 421 -31.08 30.27 0.15
CA LYS A 421 -30.91 29.89 -1.26
C LYS A 421 -31.28 28.43 -1.46
N ASN A 422 -31.96 28.13 -2.57
CA ASN A 422 -32.43 26.77 -2.89
C ASN A 422 -31.35 25.88 -3.50
N VAL A 423 -30.40 26.48 -4.22
CA VAL A 423 -29.26 25.81 -4.82
C VAL A 423 -28.05 26.71 -4.68
N TYR A 424 -27.00 26.22 -4.03
CA TYR A 424 -25.70 26.89 -3.96
C TYR A 424 -24.61 25.90 -3.54
N GLU A 425 -23.38 26.32 -3.72
CA GLU A 425 -22.19 25.60 -3.27
C GLU A 425 -21.62 26.29 -2.03
N GLY A 426 -21.39 25.50 -0.97
CA GLY A 426 -20.66 25.91 0.21
C GLY A 426 -19.28 25.28 0.22
N ASN A 427 -18.25 26.08 0.39
CA ASN A 427 -16.86 25.65 0.57
C ASN A 427 -16.42 26.06 1.98
N GLY A 428 -15.98 25.10 2.78
CA GLY A 428 -15.56 25.31 4.16
C GLY A 428 -14.09 24.94 4.35
N GLU A 429 -13.35 25.82 5.02
CA GLU A 429 -12.03 25.55 5.59
C GLU A 429 -12.19 25.74 7.11
N VAL A 430 -11.95 24.67 7.87
CA VAL A 430 -12.18 24.66 9.33
C VAL A 430 -10.93 24.16 10.03
N ASP A 431 -10.33 25.05 10.82
CA ASP A 431 -9.29 24.74 11.79
C ASP A 431 -9.93 24.25 13.11
N LEU A 432 -9.93 22.93 13.32
CA LEU A 432 -10.59 22.31 14.45
C LEU A 432 -9.91 22.63 15.78
N ILE A 433 -8.60 22.87 15.76
CA ILE A 433 -7.82 23.23 16.96
C ILE A 433 -8.41 24.51 17.56
N LYS A 434 -8.67 25.53 16.73
CA LYS A 434 -9.26 26.81 17.19
C LYS A 434 -10.65 26.64 17.78
N HIS A 435 -11.49 25.79 17.19
CA HIS A 435 -12.83 25.49 17.71
C HIS A 435 -12.76 24.78 19.06
N PHE A 436 -11.91 23.75 19.18
CA PHE A 436 -11.74 23.01 20.44
C PHE A 436 -11.17 23.90 21.56
N GLN A 437 -10.19 24.76 21.25
CA GLN A 437 -9.67 25.75 22.20
C GLN A 437 -10.72 26.78 22.62
N ALA A 438 -11.57 27.23 21.69
CA ALA A 438 -12.66 28.15 22.01
C ALA A 438 -13.69 27.50 22.95
N TRP A 439 -14.03 26.23 22.73
CA TRP A 439 -14.91 25.46 23.61
C TRP A 439 -14.31 25.28 25.00
N GLU A 440 -13.04 24.92 25.11
CA GLU A 440 -12.34 24.79 26.39
C GLU A 440 -12.33 26.12 27.17
N LYS A 441 -12.05 27.23 26.47
CA LYS A 441 -12.09 28.58 27.05
C LYS A 441 -13.48 28.97 27.53
N ALA A 442 -14.53 28.50 26.84
CA ALA A 442 -15.94 28.68 27.20
C ALA A 442 -16.39 27.79 28.38
N GLY A 443 -15.48 26.97 28.93
CA GLY A 443 -15.76 26.06 30.05
C GLY A 443 -16.37 24.72 29.63
N LEU A 444 -16.35 24.38 28.33
CA LEU A 444 -16.68 23.04 27.86
C LEU A 444 -15.51 22.08 28.14
N LYS A 445 -15.81 20.80 28.36
CA LYS A 445 -14.78 19.83 28.71
C LYS A 445 -13.86 19.57 27.53
N ARG A 446 -12.59 19.32 27.85
CA ARG A 446 -11.58 18.89 26.90
C ARG A 446 -11.69 17.38 26.66
N HIS A 447 -11.58 16.99 25.39
CA HIS A 447 -11.70 15.63 24.91
C HIS A 447 -10.65 15.35 23.81
N THR A 448 -10.58 14.10 23.34
CA THR A 448 -9.76 13.71 22.19
C THR A 448 -10.62 13.49 20.95
N LEU A 449 -10.17 13.89 19.77
CA LEU A 449 -10.93 13.72 18.52
C LEU A 449 -11.01 12.24 18.13
N TYR A 450 -12.21 11.73 17.92
CA TYR A 450 -12.47 10.36 17.49
C TYR A 450 -13.01 10.26 16.05
N GLU A 451 -13.87 11.17 15.61
CA GLU A 451 -14.37 11.21 14.23
C GLU A 451 -14.38 12.65 13.76
N VAL A 452 -14.04 12.89 12.49
CA VAL A 452 -14.23 14.18 11.82
C VAL A 452 -14.72 13.94 10.39
N SER A 453 -15.83 14.57 10.03
CA SER A 453 -16.45 14.46 8.72
C SER A 453 -17.03 15.78 8.25
N SER A 454 -17.02 16.00 6.93
CA SER A 454 -18.00 16.91 6.33
C SER A 454 -19.38 16.28 6.46
N PHE A 455 -20.39 17.09 6.80
CA PHE A 455 -21.76 16.62 6.90
C PHE A 455 -22.76 17.52 6.17
N ALA A 456 -23.87 16.91 5.78
CA ALA A 456 -25.11 17.59 5.45
C ALA A 456 -26.27 16.87 6.13
N GLU A 457 -27.14 17.64 6.76
CA GLU A 457 -28.28 17.14 7.52
C GLU A 457 -29.54 17.90 7.14
N SER A 458 -30.65 17.19 7.02
CA SER A 458 -31.98 17.79 6.87
C SER A 458 -32.88 17.42 8.04
N PHE A 459 -33.79 18.35 8.39
CA PHE A 459 -34.65 18.24 9.57
C PHE A 459 -36.12 18.46 9.21
N GLY A 460 -36.98 17.63 9.79
CA GLY A 460 -38.41 17.66 9.55
C GLY A 460 -38.82 17.19 8.16
N LYS A 461 -40.08 17.42 7.82
CA LYS A 461 -40.70 16.87 6.61
C LYS A 461 -40.21 17.62 5.38
N GLY A 462 -39.72 16.89 4.38
CA GLY A 462 -39.19 17.51 3.18
C GLY A 462 -38.48 16.54 2.25
N LYS A 463 -38.08 17.04 1.08
CA LYS A 463 -37.29 16.29 0.10
C LYS A 463 -36.31 17.20 -0.61
N GLY A 464 -35.08 16.75 -0.73
CA GLY A 464 -34.02 17.49 -1.41
C GLY A 464 -32.77 16.67 -1.59
N GLU A 465 -31.71 17.35 -2.02
CA GLU A 465 -30.46 16.73 -2.39
C GLU A 465 -29.27 17.55 -1.84
N PHE A 466 -28.23 16.84 -1.43
CA PHE A 466 -26.90 17.37 -1.21
C PHE A 466 -25.89 16.61 -2.08
N ILE A 467 -24.79 17.26 -2.43
CA ILE A 467 -23.60 16.58 -2.96
C ILE A 467 -22.46 16.89 -2.02
N LEU A 468 -21.98 15.89 -1.27
CA LEU A 468 -20.73 16.00 -0.54
C LEU A 468 -19.59 15.82 -1.56
N GLY A 469 -18.90 16.91 -1.89
CA GLY A 469 -17.82 16.96 -2.86
C GLY A 469 -16.48 16.57 -2.25
N ASP A 470 -15.42 17.29 -2.60
CA ASP A 470 -14.09 17.09 -2.05
C ASP A 470 -14.08 17.27 -0.53
N VAL A 471 -13.36 16.38 0.16
CA VAL A 471 -13.10 16.45 1.61
C VAL A 471 -11.63 16.12 1.79
N ASP A 472 -10.88 17.09 2.28
CA ASP A 472 -9.46 16.97 2.60
C ASP A 472 -9.29 17.25 4.10
N ILE A 473 -8.69 16.30 4.81
CA ILE A 473 -8.49 16.39 6.25
C ILE A 473 -6.99 16.35 6.50
N SER A 474 -6.44 17.48 6.90
CA SER A 474 -5.02 17.65 7.13
C SER A 474 -4.70 17.52 8.62
N ILE A 475 -3.83 16.57 8.95
CA ILE A 475 -3.35 16.33 10.31
C ILE A 475 -1.82 16.35 10.25
N LYS A 476 -1.19 17.31 10.92
CA LYS A 476 0.27 17.42 10.97
C LYS A 476 0.73 17.49 12.41
N SER A 477 1.57 16.55 12.83
CA SER A 477 2.22 16.56 14.14
C SER A 477 3.58 17.28 14.06
N PRO A 478 4.09 17.87 15.15
CA PRO A 478 5.46 18.38 15.20
C PRO A 478 6.51 17.29 14.88
N GLN A 479 6.20 16.02 15.18
CA GLN A 479 7.09 14.88 14.93
C GLN A 479 7.12 14.47 13.45
N ASP A 480 6.14 14.85 12.63
CA ASP A 480 6.11 14.49 11.19
C ASP A 480 7.33 15.07 10.44
N LYS A 481 8.03 16.06 11.00
CA LYS A 481 9.33 16.56 10.48
C LYS A 481 10.46 15.53 10.59
N ASN A 482 10.32 14.54 11.46
CA ASN A 482 11.27 13.45 11.68
C ASN A 482 10.86 12.17 10.95
N ASP A 483 9.73 12.19 10.22
CA ASP A 483 9.28 11.05 9.43
C ASP A 483 10.27 10.77 8.31
N VAL A 484 10.57 9.49 8.11
CA VAL A 484 11.45 9.01 7.05
C VAL A 484 10.57 8.48 5.92
N ILE A 485 10.58 9.16 4.79
CA ILE A 485 9.97 8.67 3.56
C ILE A 485 10.94 7.68 2.92
N LEU A 486 10.53 6.43 2.80
CA LEU A 486 11.27 5.35 2.19
C LEU A 486 10.69 5.07 0.82
N GLY A 487 11.49 5.19 -0.24
CA GLY A 487 11.04 5.03 -1.63
C GLY A 487 11.63 3.79 -2.31
N ILE A 488 11.18 3.51 -3.54
CA ILE A 488 11.66 2.39 -4.39
C ILE A 488 13.18 2.41 -4.60
N GLN A 489 13.79 3.60 -4.51
CA GLN A 489 15.24 3.76 -4.65
C GLN A 489 16.02 3.25 -3.41
N ASP A 490 15.36 3.15 -2.26
CA ASP A 490 15.97 2.67 -1.03
C ASP A 490 16.01 1.15 -1.00
N SER A 491 17.12 0.57 -1.44
CA SER A 491 17.29 -0.90 -1.42
C SER A 491 17.20 -1.52 -0.02
N LYS A 492 17.42 -0.73 1.05
CA LYS A 492 17.32 -1.11 2.46
C LYS A 492 17.47 0.11 3.38
N TYR A 493 16.63 0.23 4.39
CA TYR A 493 16.82 1.17 5.51
C TYR A 493 16.91 0.42 6.85
N GLU A 494 17.79 0.83 7.77
CA GLU A 494 17.93 0.21 9.10
C GLU A 494 17.63 1.20 10.23
N LYS A 495 16.75 0.82 11.16
CA LYS A 495 16.47 1.57 12.40
C LYS A 495 16.12 0.60 13.51
N GLU A 496 16.70 0.80 14.70
CA GLU A 496 16.34 0.07 15.94
C GLU A 496 16.35 -1.47 15.81
N GLY A 497 17.29 -2.03 15.05
CA GLY A 497 17.40 -3.47 14.85
C GLY A 497 16.46 -4.05 13.79
N TYR A 498 15.66 -3.21 13.13
CA TYR A 498 14.82 -3.57 11.98
C TYR A 498 15.46 -3.13 10.67
N SER A 499 15.18 -3.88 9.61
CA SER A 499 15.51 -3.58 8.22
C SER A 499 14.22 -3.43 7.42
N TYR A 500 14.08 -2.32 6.70
CA TYR A 500 12.91 -1.98 5.90
C TYR A 500 13.28 -2.06 4.42
N TYR A 501 12.42 -2.74 3.65
CA TYR A 501 12.61 -2.98 2.23
C TYR A 501 11.39 -2.46 1.46
N PRO A 502 11.37 -1.17 1.09
CA PRO A 502 10.31 -0.60 0.28
C PRO A 502 10.39 -1.11 -1.17
N ASN A 503 9.33 -1.75 -1.68
CA ASN A 503 9.12 -1.83 -3.13
C ASN A 503 8.18 -0.72 -3.63
N ASP A 504 7.80 0.20 -2.75
CA ASP A 504 6.94 1.36 -2.98
C ASP A 504 7.21 2.43 -1.91
N THR A 505 6.69 3.64 -2.09
CA THR A 505 6.80 4.74 -1.14
C THR A 505 6.02 4.44 0.14
N CYS A 506 6.69 4.57 1.27
CA CYS A 506 6.12 4.37 2.60
C CYS A 506 6.74 5.32 3.61
N ILE A 507 6.09 5.49 4.75
CA ILE A 507 6.50 6.44 5.79
C ILE A 507 6.82 5.68 7.07
N LEU A 508 8.04 5.85 7.58
CA LEU A 508 8.44 5.39 8.91
C LEU A 508 8.48 6.58 9.86
N LYS A 509 7.59 6.55 10.85
CA LYS A 509 7.50 7.58 11.88
C LYS A 509 8.58 7.44 12.94
N GLU A 510 8.80 8.52 13.69
CA GLU A 510 9.78 8.54 14.78
C GLU A 510 9.49 7.46 15.82
N ASP A 511 8.22 7.24 16.17
CA ASP A 511 7.71 6.27 17.15
C ASP A 511 7.73 4.81 16.69
N GLY A 512 8.24 4.54 15.48
CA GLY A 512 8.29 3.20 14.89
C GLY A 512 7.02 2.78 14.15
N THR A 513 6.01 3.66 14.08
CA THR A 513 4.83 3.46 13.24
C THR A 513 5.24 3.41 11.78
N PHE A 514 4.77 2.40 11.06
CA PHE A 514 5.07 2.23 9.65
C PHE A 514 3.80 2.32 8.82
N ILE A 515 3.77 3.25 7.87
CA ILE A 515 2.65 3.51 6.99
C ILE A 515 3.00 3.02 5.59
N PHE A 516 2.31 1.97 5.17
CA PHE A 516 2.40 1.44 3.82
C PHE A 516 1.31 2.06 2.98
N SER A 517 1.66 2.96 2.07
CA SER A 517 0.74 3.48 1.08
C SER A 517 0.95 2.80 -0.27
N CYS A 518 -0.13 2.41 -0.95
CA CYS A 518 -0.10 2.12 -2.38
C CYS A 518 -1.10 3.04 -3.08
N ASP A 519 -0.74 3.54 -4.27
CA ASP A 519 -1.65 4.24 -5.18
C ASP A 519 -1.43 3.74 -6.62
N HIS A 520 -1.17 2.44 -6.74
CA HIS A 520 -0.75 1.81 -7.98
C HIS A 520 -1.91 1.12 -8.70
N ALA A 521 -1.91 1.19 -10.04
CA ALA A 521 -2.84 0.47 -10.89
C ALA A 521 -2.49 -1.02 -11.09
N LYS A 522 -1.26 -1.43 -10.72
CA LYS A 522 -0.68 -2.75 -10.99
C LYS A 522 -0.81 -3.69 -9.79
N PRO A 523 -0.92 -5.01 -10.02
CA PRO A 523 -1.06 -5.97 -8.94
C PRO A 523 0.26 -6.11 -8.18
N VAL A 524 0.19 -5.99 -6.85
CA VAL A 524 1.26 -6.21 -5.87
C VAL A 524 2.17 -4.99 -5.65
N CYS A 525 1.78 -4.12 -4.71
CA CYS A 525 2.76 -3.38 -3.88
C CYS A 525 3.12 -4.27 -2.69
N SER A 526 4.41 -4.42 -2.37
CA SER A 526 4.84 -5.16 -1.20
C SER A 526 5.99 -4.49 -0.49
N THR A 527 6.02 -4.61 0.82
CA THR A 527 7.00 -3.91 1.65
C THR A 527 7.22 -4.73 2.92
N ASN A 528 8.48 -4.91 3.30
CA ASN A 528 8.82 -5.88 4.33
C ASN A 528 9.59 -5.20 5.46
N ARG A 529 9.11 -5.37 6.69
CA ARG A 529 9.87 -5.10 7.91
C ARG A 529 10.50 -6.41 8.36
N ARG A 530 11.83 -6.51 8.27
CA ARG A 530 12.62 -7.66 8.74
C ARG A 530 13.34 -7.31 10.04
N THR A 531 13.47 -8.28 10.94
CA THR A 531 14.42 -8.13 12.05
C THR A 531 15.83 -8.44 11.54
N LYS A 532 16.82 -7.67 11.99
CA LYS A 532 18.23 -7.97 11.78
C LYS A 532 18.55 -9.14 12.71
N VAL A 533 18.57 -10.36 12.16
CA VAL A 533 19.08 -11.64 12.73
C VAL A 533 19.07 -11.70 14.26
N PHE A 534 18.32 -12.66 14.85
CA PHE A 534 18.21 -12.85 16.31
C PHE A 534 19.50 -12.50 17.06
N PRO A 535 19.44 -11.64 18.10
CA PRO A 535 20.63 -11.22 18.84
C PRO A 535 21.54 -12.42 19.14
N ASP A 536 22.83 -12.27 18.85
CA ASP A 536 23.89 -13.23 19.15
C ASP A 536 23.90 -14.55 18.35
N GLY A 537 23.20 -14.62 17.20
CA GLY A 537 23.19 -15.83 16.38
C GLY A 537 22.41 -17.00 17.01
N GLN A 538 21.46 -16.65 17.90
CA GLN A 538 20.50 -17.61 18.45
C GLN A 538 19.75 -18.31 17.31
N LYS A 539 19.85 -19.64 17.30
CA LYS A 539 18.98 -20.49 16.48
C LYS A 539 17.68 -20.73 17.24
N ILE A 540 16.55 -20.44 16.61
CA ILE A 540 15.23 -20.83 17.12
C ILE A 540 14.86 -22.14 16.46
N TYR A 541 14.63 -23.14 17.29
CA TYR A 541 14.28 -24.47 16.83
C TYR A 541 12.82 -24.70 17.14
N ILE A 542 11.96 -24.25 16.24
CA ILE A 542 10.51 -24.48 16.35
C ILE A 542 10.20 -25.98 16.41
N ASN A 543 11.04 -26.81 15.77
CA ASN A 543 10.99 -28.26 15.85
C ASN A 543 11.40 -28.84 17.22
N LYS A 544 11.98 -28.04 18.14
CA LYS A 544 12.47 -28.45 19.46
C LYS A 544 11.75 -27.72 20.62
N ASN A 545 10.46 -27.43 20.44
CA ASN A 545 9.58 -26.77 21.41
C ASN A 545 9.91 -25.29 21.71
N ASP A 546 10.74 -24.61 20.90
CA ASP A 546 10.81 -23.16 20.97
C ASP A 546 9.52 -22.56 20.39
N GLY A 547 8.90 -21.65 21.15
CA GLY A 547 7.82 -20.79 20.67
C GLY A 547 8.37 -19.55 19.97
N LEU A 548 7.72 -19.16 18.88
CA LEU A 548 7.95 -17.90 18.19
C LEU A 548 6.61 -17.30 17.80
N ASN A 549 6.37 -16.08 18.28
CA ASN A 549 5.18 -15.30 18.02
C ASN A 549 5.55 -14.04 17.26
N ILE A 550 4.83 -13.73 16.18
CA ILE A 550 4.89 -12.40 15.52
C ILE A 550 3.66 -11.63 15.96
N ILE A 551 3.86 -10.49 16.61
CA ILE A 551 2.80 -9.69 17.25
C ILE A 551 2.68 -8.36 16.52
N TYR A 552 1.48 -7.99 16.10
CA TYR A 552 1.27 -6.70 15.45
C TYR A 552 -0.09 -6.06 15.77
N ASP A 553 -0.11 -4.72 15.68
CA ASP A 553 -1.28 -3.84 15.74
C ASP A 553 -1.32 -3.03 14.44
N ALA A 554 -2.32 -3.26 13.60
CA ALA A 554 -2.45 -2.64 12.29
C ALA A 554 -3.84 -2.03 12.06
N ASP A 555 -3.87 -0.86 11.42
CA ASP A 555 -5.08 -0.35 10.77
C ASP A 555 -4.94 -0.53 9.27
N VAL A 556 -6.00 -1.01 8.62
CA VAL A 556 -6.04 -1.19 7.18
C VAL A 556 -7.16 -0.36 6.57
N SER A 557 -6.76 0.52 5.67
CA SER A 557 -7.62 1.43 4.92
C SER A 557 -7.31 1.21 3.45
N THR A 558 -8.09 0.40 2.74
CA THR A 558 -7.75 0.14 1.34
C THR A 558 -8.93 -0.18 0.45
N GLU A 559 -8.77 0.20 -0.81
CA GLU A 559 -9.59 -0.20 -1.94
C GLU A 559 -8.98 -1.39 -2.68
N CYS A 560 -7.67 -1.58 -2.53
CA CYS A 560 -6.97 -2.74 -3.00
C CYS A 560 -7.35 -3.94 -2.14
N ASP A 561 -7.23 -5.12 -2.70
CA ASP A 561 -7.13 -6.27 -1.85
C ASP A 561 -5.81 -6.24 -1.09
N TYR A 562 -5.79 -6.76 0.13
CA TYR A 562 -4.57 -6.79 0.90
C TYR A 562 -4.35 -8.14 1.57
N TYR A 563 -3.08 -8.38 1.90
CA TYR A 563 -2.64 -9.47 2.75
C TYR A 563 -1.66 -8.90 3.77
N ILE A 564 -1.86 -9.23 5.03
CA ILE A 564 -0.83 -9.10 6.06
C ILE A 564 -0.27 -10.49 6.30
N ASN A 565 1.02 -10.66 6.09
CA ASN A 565 1.67 -11.96 6.25
C ASN A 565 2.95 -11.92 7.08
N GLY A 566 3.05 -12.87 8.00
CA GLY A 566 4.31 -13.22 8.64
C GLY A 566 5.08 -14.17 7.73
N ASN A 567 6.27 -13.78 7.28
CA ASN A 567 7.19 -14.71 6.61
C ASN A 567 8.26 -15.17 7.57
N VAL A 568 8.54 -16.46 7.52
CA VAL A 568 9.52 -17.11 8.38
C VAL A 568 10.48 -17.87 7.50
N TYR A 569 11.73 -17.41 7.51
CA TYR A 569 12.83 -18.05 6.82
C TYR A 569 13.40 -19.12 7.74
N MET A 570 13.47 -20.35 7.25
CA MET A 570 13.99 -21.50 7.98
C MET A 570 15.08 -22.21 7.17
N ALA A 571 16.07 -22.75 7.86
CA ALA A 571 17.07 -23.65 7.28
C ALA A 571 16.81 -25.08 7.76
N THR A 572 16.71 -26.02 6.82
CA THR A 572 16.67 -27.46 7.12
C THR A 572 17.97 -27.93 7.76
N GLU A 573 17.96 -29.09 8.40
CA GLU A 573 19.12 -29.57 9.17
C GLU A 573 20.36 -29.82 8.31
N ASP A 574 20.15 -30.20 7.05
CA ASP A 574 21.21 -30.38 6.06
C ASP A 574 21.84 -29.05 5.59
N ASN A 575 21.24 -27.89 5.93
CA ASN A 575 21.60 -26.53 5.50
C ASN A 575 21.67 -26.36 3.96
N TYR A 576 21.10 -27.28 3.18
CA TYR A 576 21.05 -27.20 1.72
C TYR A 576 19.71 -26.67 1.20
N THR A 577 18.64 -26.77 2.00
CA THR A 577 17.30 -26.29 1.66
C THR A 577 16.85 -25.20 2.63
N ASN A 578 16.46 -24.05 2.08
CA ASN A 578 15.78 -23.00 2.81
C ASN A 578 14.27 -23.17 2.62
N ILE A 579 13.51 -22.94 3.69
CA ILE A 579 12.06 -22.90 3.65
C ILE A 579 11.63 -21.47 3.91
N ASN A 580 10.79 -20.92 3.03
CA ASN A 580 10.08 -19.67 3.25
C ASN A 580 8.64 -20.01 3.63
N LEU A 581 8.31 -19.94 4.91
CA LEU A 581 6.96 -20.13 5.42
C LEU A 581 6.22 -18.79 5.41
N CYS A 582 5.31 -18.63 4.46
CA CYS A 582 4.42 -17.48 4.32
C CYS A 582 3.10 -17.76 5.05
N ILE A 583 2.86 -17.09 6.17
CA ILE A 583 1.63 -17.19 6.95
C ILE A 583 0.75 -15.98 6.61
N TYR A 584 -0.27 -16.17 5.77
CA TYR A 584 -1.28 -15.13 5.48
C TYR A 584 -2.30 -15.13 6.60
N ASP A 585 -2.05 -14.24 7.54
CA ASP A 585 -2.80 -14.15 8.79
C ASP A 585 -4.11 -13.38 8.59
N TYR A 586 -4.05 -12.27 7.85
CA TYR A 586 -5.21 -11.46 7.47
C TYR A 586 -5.25 -11.20 5.96
N SER A 587 -6.46 -11.24 5.39
CA SER A 587 -6.65 -10.85 3.99
C SER A 587 -8.06 -10.32 3.70
N SER A 588 -8.17 -9.42 2.73
CA SER A 588 -9.47 -8.92 2.22
C SER A 588 -10.22 -9.93 1.36
N GLN A 589 -9.49 -10.90 0.80
CA GLN A 589 -9.99 -11.86 -0.19
C GLN A 589 -9.26 -13.20 -0.12
N ASP A 590 -9.75 -14.18 -0.87
CA ASP A 590 -9.07 -15.45 -1.06
C ASP A 590 -7.74 -15.26 -1.78
N ARG A 591 -6.67 -15.83 -1.22
CA ARG A 591 -5.39 -15.86 -1.90
C ARG A 591 -5.37 -17.00 -2.92
N SER A 592 -5.34 -16.64 -4.19
CA SER A 592 -5.02 -17.63 -5.23
C SER A 592 -3.52 -17.99 -5.16
N ILE A 593 -3.21 -19.10 -4.50
CA ILE A 593 -1.84 -19.66 -4.50
C ILE A 593 -1.62 -20.44 -5.80
N SER A 594 -1.28 -19.71 -6.87
CA SER A 594 -0.94 -20.34 -8.14
C SER A 594 0.32 -21.22 -7.99
N ASN A 595 0.32 -22.37 -8.66
CA ASN A 595 1.45 -23.30 -8.68
C ASN A 595 1.87 -23.88 -7.31
N ALA A 596 0.94 -24.03 -6.38
CA ALA A 596 1.14 -24.78 -5.15
C ALA A 596 0.15 -25.93 -5.02
N LYS A 597 0.55 -26.98 -4.31
CA LYS A 597 -0.30 -28.12 -3.95
C LYS A 597 -0.85 -27.90 -2.55
N LYS A 598 -2.16 -28.08 -2.35
CA LYS A 598 -2.77 -28.16 -1.02
C LYS A 598 -2.33 -29.44 -0.31
N VAL A 599 -1.83 -29.31 0.91
CA VAL A 599 -1.23 -30.41 1.68
C VAL A 599 -1.96 -30.72 2.98
N GLY A 600 -2.77 -29.79 3.48
CA GLY A 600 -3.54 -29.98 4.69
C GLY A 600 -4.41 -28.77 5.03
N GLU A 601 -5.10 -28.88 6.15
CA GLU A 601 -5.85 -27.80 6.79
C GLU A 601 -5.71 -27.99 8.31
N PHE A 602 -5.73 -26.91 9.07
CA PHE A 602 -5.77 -26.97 10.52
C PHE A 602 -6.51 -25.76 11.10
N GLU A 603 -6.91 -25.84 12.36
CA GLU A 603 -7.57 -24.75 13.08
C GLU A 603 -6.69 -24.31 14.24
N LEU A 604 -6.51 -23.00 14.40
CA LEU A 604 -5.72 -22.40 15.45
C LEU A 604 -6.55 -21.32 16.14
N TYR A 605 -6.82 -21.50 17.44
CA TYR A 605 -7.64 -20.57 18.23
C TYR A 605 -9.02 -20.25 17.62
N GLY A 606 -9.63 -21.21 16.90
CA GLY A 606 -10.91 -21.04 16.21
C GLY A 606 -10.81 -20.44 14.80
N VAL A 607 -9.60 -20.13 14.34
CA VAL A 607 -9.33 -19.60 12.99
C VAL A 607 -8.86 -20.73 12.08
N PRO A 608 -9.57 -21.01 10.96
CA PRO A 608 -9.20 -22.07 10.04
C PRO A 608 -8.13 -21.62 9.02
N TYR A 609 -7.13 -22.47 8.81
CA TYR A 609 -6.04 -22.26 7.85
C TYR A 609 -5.93 -23.42 6.85
N GLU A 610 -5.62 -23.07 5.59
CA GLU A 610 -5.28 -24.03 4.53
C GLU A 610 -3.77 -24.03 4.28
N LEU A 611 -3.19 -25.23 4.15
CA LEU A 611 -1.75 -25.41 3.98
C LEU A 611 -1.41 -25.77 2.53
N TYR A 612 -0.43 -25.09 1.94
CA TYR A 612 0.06 -25.35 0.60
C TYR A 612 1.59 -25.36 0.53
N ILE A 613 2.13 -26.07 -0.46
CA ILE A 613 3.56 -26.07 -0.78
C ILE A 613 3.74 -25.78 -2.26
N SER A 614 4.66 -24.86 -2.58
CA SER A 614 5.04 -24.51 -3.95
C SER A 614 5.49 -25.75 -4.73
N ASN A 615 5.05 -25.87 -5.99
CA ASN A 615 5.52 -26.89 -6.92
C ASN A 615 6.92 -26.58 -7.48
N TYR A 616 7.45 -25.39 -7.21
CA TYR A 616 8.77 -24.94 -7.67
C TYR A 616 9.75 -24.83 -6.52
N ILE A 617 10.99 -25.28 -6.78
CA ILE A 617 12.16 -25.04 -5.95
C ILE A 617 12.97 -23.94 -6.63
N ASN A 618 13.10 -22.80 -5.98
CA ASN A 618 13.92 -21.70 -6.49
C ASN A 618 15.39 -21.97 -6.17
N LYS A 619 16.29 -21.78 -7.15
CA LYS A 619 17.73 -21.80 -6.92
C LYS A 619 18.23 -20.38 -6.72
N GLU A 620 18.63 -20.06 -5.51
CA GLU A 620 19.23 -18.76 -5.20
C GLU A 620 20.75 -18.87 -5.25
N HIS A 621 21.36 -18.01 -6.05
CA HIS A 621 22.81 -17.89 -6.15
C HIS A 621 23.27 -16.74 -5.26
N THR A 622 23.99 -17.07 -4.20
CA THR A 622 24.63 -16.07 -3.33
C THR A 622 26.15 -16.14 -3.46
N ILE A 623 26.84 -15.14 -2.93
CA ILE A 623 28.32 -15.10 -2.87
C ILE A 623 28.88 -16.34 -2.14
N ASN A 624 28.08 -16.96 -1.26
CA ASN A 624 28.46 -18.09 -0.42
C ASN A 624 28.02 -19.47 -0.95
N GLY A 625 27.30 -19.54 -2.07
CA GLY A 625 26.84 -20.81 -2.65
C GLY A 625 25.47 -20.75 -3.32
N THR A 626 25.03 -21.88 -3.86
CA THR A 626 23.68 -22.06 -4.41
C THR A 626 22.82 -22.84 -3.43
N TYR A 627 21.68 -22.28 -3.04
CA TYR A 627 20.74 -22.92 -2.11
C TYR A 627 19.39 -23.11 -2.79
N ASN A 628 18.67 -24.14 -2.37
CA ASN A 628 17.31 -24.41 -2.84
C ASN A 628 16.32 -23.77 -1.86
N THR A 629 15.39 -22.94 -2.35
CA THR A 629 14.32 -22.36 -1.53
C THR A 629 12.98 -23.01 -1.89
N MET A 630 12.27 -23.53 -0.88
CA MET A 630 10.90 -24.02 -0.97
C MET A 630 9.94 -23.08 -0.25
N THR A 631 8.80 -22.75 -0.86
CA THR A 631 7.80 -21.87 -0.24
C THR A 631 6.61 -22.65 0.30
N TYR A 632 6.31 -22.45 1.58
CA TYR A 632 5.19 -23.04 2.31
C TYR A 632 4.18 -21.93 2.57
N TYR A 633 2.90 -22.18 2.35
CA TYR A 633 1.85 -21.18 2.52
C TYR A 633 0.81 -21.68 3.53
N SER A 634 0.65 -20.95 4.63
CA SER A 634 -0.48 -21.13 5.54
C SER A 634 -1.45 -19.97 5.32
N VAL A 635 -2.66 -20.26 4.83
CA VAL A 635 -3.60 -19.24 4.36
C VAL A 635 -4.84 -19.22 5.27
N CYS A 636 -5.07 -18.12 5.99
CA CYS A 636 -6.29 -17.89 6.75
C CYS A 636 -7.51 -17.86 5.81
N LYS A 637 -8.58 -18.58 6.19
CA LYS A 637 -9.83 -18.60 5.39
C LYS A 637 -10.74 -17.43 5.73
N ASP A 638 -10.60 -16.83 6.91
CA ASP A 638 -11.42 -15.69 7.31
C ASP A 638 -11.02 -14.44 6.53
N LYS A 639 -12.02 -13.73 5.99
CA LYS A 639 -11.82 -12.57 5.10
C LYS A 639 -12.33 -11.29 5.73
N VAL A 640 -11.51 -10.25 5.64
CA VAL A 640 -11.76 -8.97 6.28
C VAL A 640 -11.43 -7.84 5.32
N LYS A 641 -12.45 -7.28 4.66
CA LYS A 641 -12.27 -6.27 3.60
C LYS A 641 -11.67 -4.95 4.07
N ASN A 642 -12.08 -4.45 5.24
CA ASN A 642 -11.54 -3.27 5.91
C ASN A 642 -11.62 -3.49 7.42
N HIS A 643 -10.56 -3.16 8.15
CA HIS A 643 -10.52 -3.38 9.58
C HIS A 643 -9.59 -2.37 10.25
N GLU A 644 -10.12 -1.65 11.21
CA GLU A 644 -9.34 -0.85 12.15
C GLU A 644 -8.96 -1.73 13.34
N ASN A 645 -7.77 -1.56 13.91
CA ASN A 645 -7.32 -2.28 15.12
C ASN A 645 -7.24 -3.82 14.95
N ILE A 646 -6.65 -4.28 13.84
CA ILE A 646 -6.20 -5.67 13.68
C ILE A 646 -5.10 -5.92 14.70
N ARG A 647 -5.41 -6.69 15.75
CA ARG A 647 -4.42 -7.19 16.70
C ARG A 647 -4.26 -8.67 16.49
N SER A 648 -3.07 -9.08 16.10
CA SER A 648 -2.79 -10.49 15.88
C SER A 648 -1.51 -10.94 16.56
N ASN A 649 -1.49 -12.24 16.85
CA ASN A 649 -0.37 -12.99 17.35
C ASN A 649 -0.22 -14.25 16.50
N ILE A 650 0.71 -14.22 15.55
CA ILE A 650 1.00 -15.34 14.67
C ILE A 650 1.88 -16.33 15.44
N ASP A 651 1.28 -17.43 15.91
CA ASP A 651 1.96 -18.56 16.53
C ASP A 651 2.68 -19.41 15.47
N VAL A 652 3.90 -19.00 15.12
CA VAL A 652 4.70 -19.63 14.07
C VAL A 652 4.92 -21.12 14.38
N ALA A 653 5.03 -21.47 15.66
CA ALA A 653 5.25 -22.85 16.07
C ALA A 653 4.07 -23.75 15.73
N ALA A 654 2.84 -23.27 15.94
CA ALA A 654 1.64 -23.98 15.53
C ALA A 654 1.58 -24.20 14.01
N HIS A 655 1.89 -23.17 13.21
CA HIS A 655 1.92 -23.28 11.74
C HIS A 655 2.97 -24.29 11.26
N ALA A 656 4.20 -24.21 11.78
CA ALA A 656 5.26 -25.16 11.43
C ALA A 656 4.89 -26.60 11.85
N LYS A 657 4.32 -26.77 13.04
CA LYS A 657 3.81 -28.07 13.50
C LYS A 657 2.73 -28.62 12.57
N ALA A 658 1.82 -27.79 12.07
CA ALA A 658 0.78 -28.23 11.15
C ALA A 658 1.35 -28.77 9.83
N PHE A 659 2.41 -28.16 9.29
CA PHE A 659 3.13 -28.71 8.11
C PHE A 659 3.82 -30.03 8.42
N LYS A 660 4.42 -30.15 9.61
CA LYS A 660 5.05 -31.37 10.09
C LYS A 660 4.06 -32.51 10.28
N ASP A 661 2.90 -32.24 10.88
CA ASP A 661 1.80 -33.19 11.02
C ASP A 661 1.25 -33.63 9.64
N ALA A 662 1.35 -32.75 8.62
CA ALA A 662 1.05 -33.08 7.22
C ALA A 662 2.18 -33.84 6.49
N GLY A 663 3.28 -34.17 7.16
CA GLY A 663 4.39 -34.97 6.65
C GLY A 663 5.48 -34.18 5.92
N TYR A 664 5.60 -32.87 6.18
CA TYR A 664 6.58 -31.99 5.55
C TYR A 664 7.64 -31.51 6.55
N GLU A 665 8.87 -31.37 6.07
CA GLU A 665 10.00 -30.93 6.89
C GLU A 665 9.87 -29.44 7.26
N THR A 666 10.35 -29.08 8.45
CA THR A 666 10.51 -27.70 8.90
C THR A 666 11.91 -27.55 9.47
N GLY A 667 12.36 -26.30 9.69
CA GLY A 667 13.75 -26.04 10.04
C GLY A 667 13.93 -25.08 11.19
N SER A 668 15.19 -24.77 11.48
CA SER A 668 15.55 -23.70 12.41
C SER A 668 15.26 -22.34 11.78
N VAL A 669 14.65 -21.42 12.52
CA VAL A 669 14.34 -20.07 12.02
C VAL A 669 15.64 -19.27 11.88
N THR A 670 15.83 -18.69 10.71
CA THR A 670 16.97 -17.85 10.34
C THR A 670 16.57 -16.38 10.15
N GLY A 671 15.28 -16.09 10.02
CA GLY A 671 14.76 -14.74 10.01
C GLY A 671 13.24 -14.69 9.97
N ILE A 672 12.70 -13.55 10.32
CA ILE A 672 11.26 -13.26 10.20
C ILE A 672 11.05 -11.91 9.53
N SER A 673 9.91 -11.79 8.85
CA SER A 673 9.41 -10.51 8.37
C SER A 673 7.90 -10.42 8.54
N LEU A 674 7.43 -9.19 8.72
CA LEU A 674 6.03 -8.86 8.54
C LEU A 674 5.92 -8.06 7.24
N ASP A 675 5.07 -8.55 6.35
CA ASP A 675 4.87 -8.00 5.03
C ASP A 675 3.42 -7.57 4.85
N VAL A 676 3.23 -6.51 4.08
CA VAL A 676 1.92 -6.17 3.50
C VAL A 676 2.00 -6.27 2.00
N ILE A 677 0.96 -6.82 1.40
CA ILE A 677 0.82 -7.00 -0.03
C ILE A 677 -0.50 -6.38 -0.45
N PHE A 678 -0.49 -5.32 -1.25
CA PHE A 678 -1.68 -4.76 -1.88
C PHE A 678 -1.84 -5.29 -3.31
N ASN A 679 -2.97 -5.90 -3.61
CA ASN A 679 -3.34 -6.43 -4.91
C ASN A 679 -4.50 -5.65 -5.52
N GLY A 680 -4.38 -5.29 -6.80
CA GLY A 680 -5.42 -4.55 -7.51
C GLY A 680 -5.19 -3.06 -7.47
N ALA A 681 -6.00 -2.34 -8.25
CA ALA A 681 -5.87 -0.91 -8.45
C ALA A 681 -6.64 -0.14 -7.38
N GLY A 682 -6.00 0.83 -6.74
CA GLY A 682 -6.64 1.68 -5.74
C GLY A 682 -5.65 2.26 -4.74
N LYS A 683 -6.19 3.04 -3.81
CA LYS A 683 -5.42 3.50 -2.66
C LYS A 683 -5.48 2.46 -1.55
N GLY A 684 -4.34 2.22 -0.93
CA GLY A 684 -4.23 1.40 0.25
C GLY A 684 -3.31 2.05 1.24
N GLU A 685 -3.69 2.02 2.49
CA GLU A 685 -2.87 2.40 3.62
C GLU A 685 -2.94 1.26 4.63
N VAL A 686 -1.79 0.74 5.06
CA VAL A 686 -1.69 -0.05 6.28
C VAL A 686 -0.78 0.66 7.25
N VAL A 687 -1.30 0.96 8.43
CA VAL A 687 -0.57 1.61 9.52
C VAL A 687 -0.25 0.58 10.59
N PHE A 688 1.00 0.14 10.67
CA PHE A 688 1.48 -0.66 11.79
C PHE A 688 1.87 0.24 12.94
N LYS A 689 1.05 0.25 13.98
CA LYS A 689 1.31 0.96 15.25
C LYS A 689 2.30 0.18 16.12
N ASN A 690 2.27 -1.14 16.01
CA ASN A 690 3.23 -2.02 16.68
C ASN A 690 3.51 -3.23 15.79
N CYS A 691 4.75 -3.68 15.80
CA CYS A 691 5.18 -4.92 15.15
C CYS A 691 6.41 -5.41 15.92
N ASP A 692 6.25 -6.52 16.62
CA ASP A 692 7.29 -7.13 17.46
C ASP A 692 7.24 -8.66 17.36
N TYR A 693 8.16 -9.33 18.05
CA TYR A 693 8.18 -10.78 18.15
C TYR A 693 8.55 -11.24 19.55
N GLU A 694 7.98 -12.37 19.96
CA GLU A 694 8.30 -13.00 21.24
C GLU A 694 8.87 -14.40 21.00
N ILE A 695 9.96 -14.72 21.68
CA ILE A 695 10.58 -16.05 21.68
C ILE A 695 10.35 -16.66 23.06
N THR A 696 9.76 -17.85 23.09
CA THR A 696 9.68 -18.67 24.30
C THR A 696 10.57 -19.88 24.11
N LYS A 697 11.54 -20.11 25.00
CA LYS A 697 12.35 -21.34 24.95
C LYS A 697 11.57 -22.50 25.56
N GLY A 698 11.51 -23.62 24.85
CA GLY A 698 10.89 -24.83 25.38
C GLY A 698 11.63 -25.32 26.62
N GLU A 699 10.90 -25.80 27.64
CA GLU A 699 11.55 -26.50 28.74
C GLU A 699 12.15 -27.81 28.21
N PRO A 700 13.46 -28.08 28.42
CA PRO A 700 14.04 -29.33 28.00
C PRO A 700 13.33 -30.48 28.71
N GLN A 701 12.91 -31.49 27.94
CA GLN A 701 12.32 -32.70 28.49
C GLN A 701 13.27 -33.28 29.55
N THR A 702 12.78 -33.51 30.77
CA THR A 702 13.62 -34.04 31.84
C THR A 702 13.86 -35.53 31.60
N VAL A 703 15.03 -35.87 31.05
CA VAL A 703 15.44 -37.24 30.80
C VAL A 703 16.08 -37.83 32.05
N THR A 704 15.68 -39.03 32.45
CA THR A 704 16.25 -39.74 33.60
C THR A 704 17.17 -40.90 33.18
N GLN A 705 17.93 -41.44 34.12
CA GLN A 705 18.70 -42.67 33.90
C GLN A 705 17.79 -43.87 33.54
N GLU A 706 16.58 -43.93 34.10
CA GLU A 706 15.59 -44.98 33.79
C GLU A 706 15.09 -44.86 32.34
N ASP A 707 14.93 -43.63 31.84
CA ASP A 707 14.57 -43.39 30.44
C ASP A 707 15.67 -43.86 29.47
N ILE A 708 16.96 -43.68 29.83
CA ILE A 708 18.08 -44.20 29.05
C ILE A 708 18.06 -45.72 28.95
N GLU A 709 17.76 -46.42 30.04
CA GLU A 709 17.66 -47.88 30.06
C GLU A 709 16.44 -48.37 29.26
N LEU A 710 15.31 -47.68 29.41
CA LEU A 710 14.10 -47.96 28.66
C LEU A 710 14.32 -47.80 27.15
N PHE A 711 14.97 -46.72 26.74
CA PHE A 711 15.28 -46.44 25.33
C PHE A 711 16.33 -47.38 24.74
N GLN A 712 17.34 -47.79 25.53
CA GLN A 712 18.28 -48.84 25.11
C GLN A 712 17.57 -50.18 24.88
N ASN A 713 16.59 -50.52 25.70
CA ASN A 713 15.80 -51.74 25.52
C ASN A 713 14.96 -51.67 24.23
N PHE A 714 14.38 -50.50 23.92
CA PHE A 714 13.72 -50.24 22.64
C PHE A 714 14.67 -50.42 21.45
N LEU A 715 15.84 -49.78 21.45
CA LEU A 715 16.84 -49.89 20.37
C LEU A 715 17.38 -51.32 20.17
N LEU A 716 17.41 -52.13 21.24
CA LEU A 716 17.81 -53.53 21.19
C LEU A 716 16.66 -54.49 20.80
N GLY A 717 15.46 -53.96 20.52
CA GLY A 717 14.28 -54.74 20.16
C GLY A 717 13.73 -55.61 21.28
N LYS A 718 13.95 -55.21 22.55
CA LYS A 718 13.37 -55.88 23.71
C LYS A 718 11.97 -55.33 23.99
N GLU A 719 11.15 -56.15 24.63
CA GLU A 719 9.82 -55.74 25.09
C GLU A 719 9.95 -54.64 26.16
N CYS A 720 9.32 -53.49 25.92
CA CYS A 720 9.35 -52.31 26.79
C CYS A 720 8.06 -51.50 26.61
N ASP A 721 7.63 -50.79 27.66
CA ASP A 721 6.46 -49.91 27.64
C ASP A 721 6.91 -48.47 27.37
N LEU A 722 6.49 -47.92 26.23
CA LEU A 722 6.89 -46.61 25.73
C LEU A 722 5.70 -45.63 25.73
N ALA A 723 4.59 -45.99 26.39
CA ALA A 723 3.40 -45.16 26.42
C ALA A 723 3.67 -43.78 27.03
N GLY A 724 3.34 -42.73 26.29
CA GLY A 724 3.51 -41.34 26.72
C GLY A 724 4.95 -40.83 26.74
N LYS A 725 5.90 -41.57 26.15
CA LYS A 725 7.28 -41.13 25.97
C LYS A 725 7.49 -40.63 24.55
N ASP A 726 8.24 -39.54 24.43
CA ASP A 726 8.81 -39.09 23.17
C ASP A 726 10.32 -38.95 23.38
N PHE A 727 11.10 -39.85 22.78
CA PHE A 727 12.55 -39.91 22.94
C PHE A 727 13.31 -39.33 21.75
N ASP A 728 12.60 -38.63 20.86
CA ASP A 728 13.19 -37.91 19.74
C ASP A 728 13.84 -36.60 20.22
N LEU A 729 14.95 -36.73 20.95
CA LEU A 729 15.67 -35.59 21.54
C LEU A 729 16.48 -34.81 20.51
N ASN A 730 16.94 -35.48 19.45
CA ASN A 730 17.59 -34.79 18.34
C ASN A 730 16.57 -34.15 17.38
N ASN A 731 15.29 -34.57 17.44
CA ASN A 731 14.13 -34.13 16.67
C ASN A 731 14.16 -34.52 15.18
N ASP A 732 14.68 -35.72 14.87
CA ASP A 732 14.78 -36.30 13.53
C ASP A 732 13.64 -37.30 13.18
N PHE A 733 12.66 -37.45 14.08
CA PHE A 733 11.49 -38.34 13.99
C PHE A 733 11.83 -39.83 13.95
N LYS A 734 13.05 -40.20 14.33
CA LYS A 734 13.48 -41.57 14.44
C LYS A 734 14.12 -41.77 15.80
N TRP A 735 13.42 -42.55 16.62
CA TRP A 735 14.01 -43.09 17.82
C TRP A 735 15.21 -43.97 17.49
N ASP A 736 16.41 -43.40 17.62
CA ASP A 736 17.63 -44.04 17.19
C ASP A 736 18.83 -43.81 18.15
N ILE A 737 20.02 -44.19 17.71
CA ILE A 737 21.23 -44.11 18.54
C ILE A 737 21.63 -42.66 18.86
N TYR A 738 21.26 -41.68 18.03
CA TYR A 738 21.61 -40.27 18.20
C TYR A 738 20.78 -39.63 19.31
N ASP A 739 19.52 -40.01 19.45
CA ASP A 739 18.71 -39.66 20.61
C ASP A 739 19.31 -40.20 21.91
N LEU A 740 19.78 -41.45 21.88
CA LEU A 740 20.43 -42.06 23.05
C LEU A 740 21.69 -41.30 23.46
N ILE A 741 22.40 -40.70 22.50
CA ILE A 741 23.57 -39.85 22.77
C ILE A 741 23.13 -38.55 23.44
N GLU A 742 22.08 -37.89 22.95
CA GLU A 742 21.53 -36.67 23.56
C GLU A 742 20.95 -36.93 24.96
N MET A 743 20.27 -38.06 25.16
CA MET A 743 19.81 -38.50 26.47
C MET A 743 20.98 -38.62 27.46
N LYS A 744 22.07 -39.26 27.03
CA LYS A 744 23.26 -39.46 27.86
C LYS A 744 23.98 -38.16 28.19
N LYS A 745 24.10 -37.24 27.24
CA LYS A 745 24.66 -35.89 27.50
C LYS A 745 23.84 -35.15 28.56
N THR A 746 22.51 -35.24 28.47
CA THR A 746 21.59 -34.60 29.41
C THR A 746 21.70 -35.19 30.82
N VAL A 747 21.82 -36.51 30.95
CA VAL A 747 21.86 -37.20 32.26
C VAL A 747 23.25 -37.20 32.91
N TYR A 748 24.31 -37.36 32.11
CA TYR A 748 25.68 -37.56 32.61
C TYR A 748 26.61 -36.36 32.43
N GLY A 749 26.20 -35.30 31.72
CA GLY A 749 27.04 -34.16 31.35
C GLY A 749 27.95 -34.45 30.15
N GLU A 750 28.59 -33.40 29.60
CA GLU A 750 29.62 -33.57 28.55
C GLU A 750 30.81 -34.37 29.10
N LEU A 751 31.13 -35.50 28.46
CA LEU A 751 32.29 -36.34 28.74
C LEU A 751 33.55 -35.85 28.02
#